data_AF-A0A088S2I3-F1
#
_entry.id   AF-A0A088S2I3-F1
#
_cell.length_a   1.000
_cell.length_b   1.000
_cell.length_c   1.000
_cell.angle_alpha   90.00
_cell.angle_beta   90.00
_cell.angle_gamma   90.00
#
_symmetry.space_group_name_H-M   'P 1'
#
loop_
_entity.id
_entity.type
_entity.pdbx_description
1 polymer ?
#
loop_
_entity_poly.entity_id
_entity_poly.type
_entity_poly.pdbx_seq_one_letter_code
_entity_poly.pdbx_strand_id
1 'polypeptide(L)'
;MMSVDDPENVFRTVNMRDLITRAAREPPRSALYEYVKSLKNDNTQSTPLSLASDDSWDSTYNSVAEGLLEIGDATGDAETRNLIYKLCHSLHKKAVQKIEESRQHCHGSVEVNARHEKNMSHVEDWMPLLHLFDPQRFYAVRGTPLTAATTAERPLSLNVAENPREASQLLLDELDVEKLSGGNSNHVYRLAHPDFPGKTVLLRVYGSNDSEAIDRFRDVMAMREMSRARLSPAVLHSFKWGRVEEFMDDVATCSTDMLLRSPTLLAEVWLLVREMHSLPYASFLPQNVNNEKIRHLLHPALADSQYATPAEYCDALSARLKKVVLANKSNYYLDNTSQKLMEDVCPSSFERTCFRFLRLISNLILESYRTSFVSFISAEVMLLRELLMKRAVPLVFSHNDLNPGNILLAWRKVPKEMRRQAVNDEDEDDEVTPVTSDQSTAFSRKFLSKKGRHRNLVDMKGIIFIDFEYTDVNYRCFDLGNTICELDYDYTRGTAEGEPGFIKYHYTFPPEEYKEQWKGLPMTYPRCPELIYTTWQKNEQHRQEHGGEAPPSTEMHLGHICLKGLQAYFAAAAPASAARDAATPITRDELTEVLIGTMCSHLSWSLWSFVMCANPNVGTNNANDDPFAKGSSGLDYIYYGNCRLQEYVVLKQWMQERQLI
;
A
#
# COMPACT_ATOMS: atom_id res chain seq x y z
N MET A 1 -17.33 -37.63 -1.36
CA MET A 1 -15.87 -37.51 -1.50
C MET A 1 -15.57 -37.29 -2.96
N MET A 2 -15.29 -36.04 -3.37
CA MET A 2 -14.79 -35.76 -4.71
C MET A 2 -13.37 -36.35 -4.81
N SER A 3 -13.04 -37.01 -5.92
CA SER A 3 -11.69 -37.56 -6.14
C SER A 3 -10.67 -36.41 -6.05
N VAL A 4 -9.60 -36.65 -5.29
CA VAL A 4 -8.51 -35.71 -5.01
C VAL A 4 -7.52 -35.65 -6.20
N ASP A 5 -7.79 -36.39 -7.27
CA ASP A 5 -6.87 -36.62 -8.41
C ASP A 5 -6.93 -35.50 -9.46
N ASP A 6 -7.87 -34.56 -9.36
CA ASP A 6 -7.96 -33.36 -10.20
C ASP A 6 -8.10 -32.08 -9.34
N PRO A 7 -6.97 -31.48 -8.92
CA PRO A 7 -6.97 -30.30 -8.06
C PRO A 7 -7.70 -29.11 -8.68
N GLU A 8 -7.61 -28.92 -10.00
CA GLU A 8 -8.27 -27.80 -10.69
C GLU A 8 -9.79 -27.93 -10.60
N ASN A 9 -10.34 -29.12 -10.83
CA ASN A 9 -11.78 -29.36 -10.67
C ASN A 9 -12.26 -29.25 -9.22
N VAL A 10 -11.42 -29.62 -8.23
CA VAL A 10 -11.72 -29.42 -6.82
C VAL A 10 -11.80 -27.92 -6.50
N PHE A 11 -10.73 -27.16 -6.72
CA PHE A 11 -10.68 -25.75 -6.32
C PHE A 11 -11.53 -24.81 -7.18
N ARG A 12 -12.04 -25.30 -8.32
CA ARG A 12 -13.07 -24.62 -9.11
C ARG A 12 -14.43 -24.54 -8.41
N THR A 13 -14.78 -25.53 -7.61
CA THR A 13 -16.16 -25.70 -7.07
C THR A 13 -16.20 -25.64 -5.55
N VAL A 14 -15.06 -25.77 -4.90
CA VAL A 14 -14.98 -25.84 -3.45
C VAL A 14 -15.19 -24.48 -2.79
N ASN A 15 -15.93 -24.46 -1.68
CA ASN A 15 -16.03 -23.29 -0.82
C ASN A 15 -14.88 -23.34 0.20
N MET A 16 -13.99 -22.36 0.17
CA MET A 16 -12.83 -22.31 1.08
C MET A 16 -13.22 -22.24 2.56
N ARG A 17 -14.46 -21.85 2.89
CA ARG A 17 -15.03 -21.94 4.25
C ARG A 17 -14.98 -23.35 4.82
N ASP A 18 -15.16 -24.36 3.97
CA ASP A 18 -15.18 -25.77 4.37
C ASP A 18 -13.77 -26.37 4.50
N LEU A 19 -12.74 -25.64 4.05
CA LEU A 19 -11.36 -26.11 3.96
C LEU A 19 -10.41 -25.38 4.92
N ILE A 20 -10.66 -24.11 5.19
CA ILE A 20 -9.86 -23.32 6.12
C ILE A 20 -10.31 -23.62 7.54
N THR A 21 -9.36 -23.90 8.42
CA THR A 21 -9.56 -24.18 9.83
C THR A 21 -8.99 -23.06 10.69
N ARG A 22 -9.54 -22.85 11.90
CA ARG A 22 -8.95 -21.93 12.90
C ARG A 22 -7.84 -22.58 13.73
N ALA A 23 -7.39 -23.80 13.39
CA ALA A 23 -6.43 -24.51 14.22
C ALA A 23 -5.13 -23.69 14.29
N ALA A 24 -4.78 -23.23 15.50
CA ALA A 24 -3.59 -22.43 15.79
C ALA A 24 -2.32 -23.29 15.68
N ARG A 25 -1.97 -23.69 14.46
CA ARG A 25 -0.61 -24.13 14.13
C ARG A 25 0.12 -22.90 13.63
N GLU A 26 1.19 -22.51 14.32
CA GLU A 26 2.07 -21.46 13.80
C GLU A 26 2.48 -21.83 12.36
N PRO A 27 2.34 -20.91 11.39
CA PRO A 27 2.82 -21.15 10.04
C PRO A 27 4.34 -21.37 10.09
N PRO A 28 4.90 -22.23 9.21
CA PRO A 28 6.35 -22.34 9.12
C PRO A 28 6.93 -20.98 8.73
N ARG A 29 8.08 -20.63 9.30
CA ARG A 29 8.79 -19.39 8.97
C ARG A 29 9.41 -19.48 7.56
N SER A 30 9.69 -18.32 6.95
CA SER A 30 10.34 -18.28 5.64
C SER A 30 11.76 -18.85 5.70
N ALA A 31 12.30 -19.26 4.55
CA ALA A 31 13.66 -19.78 4.48
C ALA A 31 14.68 -18.71 4.90
N LEU A 32 14.47 -17.46 4.49
CA LEU A 32 15.30 -16.32 4.91
C LEU A 32 15.25 -16.09 6.42
N TYR A 33 14.07 -16.19 7.04
CA TYR A 33 13.93 -16.06 8.49
C TYR A 33 14.77 -17.12 9.21
N GLU A 34 14.61 -18.38 8.82
CA GLU A 34 15.34 -19.50 9.45
C GLU A 34 16.85 -19.41 9.18
N TYR A 35 17.25 -18.92 8.01
CA TYR A 35 18.65 -18.63 7.70
C TYR A 35 19.23 -17.57 8.65
N VAL A 36 18.56 -16.42 8.79
CA VAL A 36 18.99 -15.35 9.71
C VAL A 36 19.06 -15.84 11.15
N LYS A 37 18.07 -16.63 11.60
CA LYS A 37 18.04 -17.23 12.92
C LYS A 37 19.21 -18.21 13.14
N SER A 38 19.51 -19.04 12.13
CA SER A 38 20.63 -19.98 12.20
C SER A 38 21.97 -19.28 12.40
N LEU A 39 22.19 -18.14 11.72
CA LEU A 39 23.39 -17.31 11.89
C LEU A 39 23.54 -16.67 13.28
N LYS A 40 22.42 -16.36 13.98
CA LYS A 40 22.46 -15.82 15.36
C LYS A 40 22.92 -16.87 16.37
N ASN A 41 22.50 -18.13 16.20
CA ASN A 41 22.79 -19.19 17.16
C ASN A 41 24.28 -19.59 17.20
N ASP A 42 25.06 -19.27 16.15
CA ASP A 42 26.51 -19.52 16.13
C ASP A 42 27.33 -18.46 16.91
N ASN A 43 26.73 -17.31 17.31
CA ASN A 43 27.41 -16.24 18.03
C ASN A 43 26.55 -15.69 19.19
N THR A 44 26.71 -16.26 20.39
CA THR A 44 26.25 -15.79 21.72
C THR A 44 24.74 -15.61 21.99
N GLN A 45 24.33 -16.10 23.17
CA GLN A 45 22.98 -16.02 23.72
C GLN A 45 22.48 -14.58 23.86
N SER A 46 21.52 -14.19 23.01
CA SER A 46 20.54 -13.16 23.32
C SER A 46 19.19 -13.57 22.75
N THR A 47 18.13 -13.18 23.45
CA THR A 47 16.72 -13.56 23.28
C THR A 47 16.20 -13.35 21.86
N PRO A 48 15.18 -14.13 21.42
CA PRO A 48 14.73 -14.12 20.04
C PRO A 48 13.92 -12.85 19.75
N LEU A 49 14.52 -11.95 18.99
CA LEU A 49 13.82 -10.84 18.36
C LEU A 49 13.14 -11.35 17.09
N SER A 50 11.80 -11.31 17.08
CA SER A 50 10.98 -11.38 15.88
C SER A 50 11.58 -10.47 14.78
N LEU A 51 11.46 -10.89 13.53
CA LEU A 51 11.83 -10.08 12.36
C LEU A 51 10.95 -8.82 12.18
N ALA A 52 10.01 -8.59 13.11
CA ALA A 52 9.44 -7.30 13.48
C ALA A 52 9.95 -6.94 14.90
N SER A 53 10.83 -5.94 15.00
CA SER A 53 11.62 -5.67 16.21
C SER A 53 10.90 -4.80 17.26
N ASP A 54 10.67 -5.37 18.44
CA ASP A 54 10.85 -4.77 19.79
C ASP A 54 10.30 -3.36 20.09
N ASP A 55 9.17 -2.99 19.51
CA ASP A 55 8.24 -2.07 20.16
C ASP A 55 6.82 -2.60 19.87
N SER A 56 6.54 -3.84 20.31
CA SER A 56 5.19 -4.42 20.24
C SER A 56 4.22 -3.51 20.98
N TRP A 57 3.00 -3.38 20.42
CA TRP A 57 1.85 -2.70 21.03
C TRP A 57 1.75 -3.03 22.52
N ASP A 58 1.95 -4.29 22.93
CA ASP A 58 1.78 -4.77 24.31
C ASP A 58 2.87 -4.30 25.28
N SER A 59 4.12 -4.21 24.85
CA SER A 59 5.24 -3.73 25.69
C SER A 59 5.09 -2.23 26.02
N THR A 60 4.58 -1.47 25.05
CA THR A 60 4.23 -0.06 25.25
C THR A 60 2.91 0.05 26.01
N TYR A 61 1.91 -0.80 25.73
CA TYR A 61 0.61 -0.79 26.41
C TYR A 61 0.72 -1.04 27.91
N ASN A 62 1.58 -1.96 28.36
CA ASN A 62 1.80 -2.21 29.79
C ASN A 62 2.51 -1.03 30.49
N SER A 63 3.50 -0.41 29.84
CA SER A 63 4.15 0.81 30.35
C SER A 63 3.22 2.04 30.31
N VAL A 64 2.34 2.12 29.32
CA VAL A 64 1.33 3.17 29.13
C VAL A 64 0.19 2.99 30.12
N ALA A 65 -0.25 1.77 30.40
CA ALA A 65 -1.28 1.47 31.40
C ALA A 65 -0.82 1.82 32.82
N GLU A 66 0.44 1.58 33.17
CA GLU A 66 1.01 2.02 34.46
C GLU A 66 1.11 3.55 34.58
N GLY A 67 1.43 4.26 33.49
CA GLY A 67 1.47 5.74 33.47
C GLY A 67 0.09 6.42 33.40
N LEU A 68 -0.92 5.76 32.82
CA LEU A 68 -2.28 6.28 32.60
C LEU A 68 -3.19 6.18 33.83
N LEU A 69 -2.92 5.27 34.77
CA LEU A 69 -3.70 5.11 36.01
C LEU A 69 -3.71 6.38 36.90
N GLU A 70 -2.81 7.33 36.62
CA GLU A 70 -2.69 8.61 37.33
C GLU A 70 -3.02 9.85 36.46
N ILE A 71 -3.39 9.69 35.18
CA ILE A 71 -3.90 10.79 34.35
C ILE A 71 -5.40 10.92 34.64
N GLY A 72 -5.70 11.63 35.74
CA GLY A 72 -7.06 11.83 36.25
C GLY A 72 -7.99 12.54 35.27
N ASP A 73 -9.29 12.24 35.38
CA ASP A 73 -10.53 12.91 34.91
C ASP A 73 -10.50 13.86 33.69
N ALA A 74 -9.57 13.69 32.75
CA ALA A 74 -9.52 14.46 31.50
C ALA A 74 -10.62 14.00 30.54
N THR A 75 -11.26 14.98 29.89
CA THR A 75 -12.39 14.81 28.96
C THR A 75 -11.94 14.19 27.64
N GLY A 76 -11.76 12.87 27.60
CA GLY A 76 -11.46 12.13 26.37
C GLY A 76 -11.59 10.63 26.53
N ASP A 77 -12.02 9.92 25.48
CA ASP A 77 -12.09 8.46 25.51
C ASP A 77 -10.70 7.84 25.73
N ALA A 78 -10.65 6.61 26.25
CA ALA A 78 -9.40 5.94 26.60
C ALA A 78 -8.49 5.66 25.39
N GLU A 79 -9.05 5.49 24.19
CA GLU A 79 -8.33 5.25 22.93
C GLU A 79 -7.55 6.51 22.54
N THR A 80 -8.21 7.67 22.56
CA THR A 80 -7.63 8.98 22.25
C THR A 80 -6.52 9.34 23.24
N ARG A 81 -6.70 9.07 24.54
CA ARG A 81 -5.65 9.26 25.57
C ARG A 81 -4.40 8.44 25.30
N ASN A 82 -4.56 7.16 25.00
CA ASN A 82 -3.44 6.27 24.69
C ASN A 82 -2.71 6.72 23.41
N LEU A 83 -3.47 7.09 22.38
CA LEU A 83 -2.95 7.56 21.10
C LEU A 83 -2.07 8.82 21.26
N ILE A 84 -2.58 9.84 21.97
CA ILE A 84 -1.85 11.10 22.20
C ILE A 84 -0.59 10.84 23.01
N TYR A 85 -0.67 10.04 24.08
CA TYR A 85 0.51 9.72 24.89
C TYR A 85 1.59 9.01 24.06
N LYS A 86 1.19 8.01 23.28
CA LYS A 86 2.10 7.26 22.40
C LYS A 86 2.76 8.16 21.35
N LEU A 87 1.98 9.08 20.77
CA LEU A 87 2.48 10.07 19.82
C LEU A 87 3.53 10.97 20.48
N CYS A 88 3.19 11.60 21.60
CA CYS A 88 4.09 12.45 22.40
C CYS A 88 5.41 11.74 22.74
N HIS A 89 5.30 10.55 23.31
CA HIS A 89 6.46 9.76 23.70
C HIS A 89 7.38 9.45 22.51
N SER A 90 6.80 9.09 21.36
CA SER A 90 7.56 8.77 20.15
C SER A 90 8.22 9.99 19.52
N LEU A 91 7.54 11.13 19.51
CA LEU A 91 8.09 12.41 19.05
C LEU A 91 9.24 12.88 19.95
N HIS A 92 9.07 12.77 21.26
CA HIS A 92 10.11 13.09 22.25
C HIS A 92 11.37 12.23 22.02
N LYS A 93 11.21 10.90 21.94
CA LYS A 93 12.32 9.97 21.64
C LYS A 93 13.03 10.34 20.33
N LYS A 94 12.27 10.70 19.29
CA LYS A 94 12.84 11.11 17.99
C LYS A 94 13.55 12.46 18.04
N ALA A 95 13.04 13.42 18.83
CA ALA A 95 13.71 14.67 19.09
C ALA A 95 15.05 14.43 19.81
N VAL A 96 15.06 13.62 20.88
CA VAL A 96 16.27 13.24 21.63
C VAL A 96 17.29 12.53 20.74
N GLN A 97 16.88 11.54 19.95
CA GLN A 97 17.77 10.83 19.04
C GLN A 97 18.48 11.78 18.06
N LYS A 98 17.74 12.67 17.38
CA LYS A 98 18.34 13.63 16.45
C LYS A 98 19.29 14.62 17.12
N ILE A 99 19.01 14.98 18.36
CA ILE A 99 19.88 15.83 19.18
C ILE A 99 21.20 15.11 19.46
N GLU A 100 21.17 13.84 19.86
CA GLU A 100 22.36 13.05 20.16
C GLU A 100 23.21 12.77 18.90
N GLU A 101 22.57 12.44 17.78
CA GLU A 101 23.25 12.24 16.48
C GLU A 101 23.93 13.52 15.97
N SER A 102 23.36 14.70 16.25
CA SER A 102 23.98 16.00 15.93
C SER A 102 25.26 16.26 16.73
N ARG A 103 25.36 15.71 17.96
CA ARG A 103 26.57 15.80 18.79
C ARG A 103 27.69 14.90 18.30
N GLN A 104 27.37 13.77 17.66
CA GLN A 104 28.35 12.80 17.16
C GLN A 104 28.99 13.17 15.82
N HIS A 105 28.35 14.02 15.00
CA HIS A 105 28.89 14.49 13.72
C HIS A 105 29.87 15.69 13.85
N CYS A 106 30.22 16.11 15.07
CA CYS A 106 31.15 17.23 15.34
C CYS A 106 32.63 16.82 15.48
N HIS A 107 33.09 15.73 14.84
CA HIS A 107 34.50 15.32 14.85
C HIS A 107 35.36 16.08 13.82
N GLY A 108 35.25 17.41 13.77
CA GLY A 108 36.27 18.32 13.25
C GLY A 108 36.67 19.28 14.38
N SER A 109 37.92 19.22 14.82
CA SER A 109 38.39 19.89 16.04
C SER A 109 38.27 21.42 15.96
N VAL A 110 37.47 22.00 16.86
CA VAL A 110 37.58 23.42 17.25
C VAL A 110 37.87 23.46 18.75
N GLU A 111 38.85 24.28 19.11
CA GLU A 111 39.49 24.36 20.42
C GLU A 111 38.51 24.77 21.55
N VAL A 112 38.59 24.05 22.66
CA VAL A 112 37.70 24.15 23.83
C VAL A 112 38.31 25.09 24.86
N ASN A 113 37.73 26.29 25.05
CA ASN A 113 38.14 27.23 26.08
C ASN A 113 37.00 27.53 27.08
N ALA A 114 37.37 27.79 28.33
CA ALA A 114 36.58 27.64 29.56
C ALA A 114 35.45 28.68 29.83
N ARG A 115 34.53 28.84 28.89
CA ARG A 115 33.11 29.11 29.20
C ARG A 115 32.17 28.19 28.40
N HIS A 116 32.67 27.02 28.02
CA HIS A 116 31.87 25.88 27.58
C HIS A 116 31.00 25.35 28.72
N GLU A 117 29.94 26.08 29.04
CA GLU A 117 28.73 25.55 29.65
C GLU A 117 27.55 26.40 29.18
N LYS A 118 26.85 25.87 28.17
CA LYS A 118 25.38 25.76 28.08
C LYS A 118 25.02 25.01 26.79
N ASN A 119 25.53 23.79 26.72
CA ASN A 119 25.02 22.74 25.85
C ASN A 119 23.85 22.09 26.59
N MET A 120 22.62 22.30 26.11
CA MET A 120 21.35 21.75 26.62
C MET A 120 21.23 21.57 28.13
N SER A 121 20.59 22.50 28.84
CA SER A 121 20.29 22.25 30.25
C SER A 121 18.98 21.53 30.52
N HIS A 122 18.01 21.45 29.60
CA HIS A 122 16.76 20.75 29.93
C HIS A 122 16.19 19.90 28.79
N VAL A 123 15.97 18.62 29.11
CA VAL A 123 14.98 17.74 28.45
C VAL A 123 13.61 18.43 28.36
N GLU A 124 13.40 19.43 29.22
CA GLU A 124 12.19 20.23 29.38
C GLU A 124 11.87 21.12 28.17
N ASP A 125 12.80 21.45 27.27
CA ASP A 125 12.54 22.34 26.12
C ASP A 125 11.88 21.65 24.89
N TRP A 126 11.23 20.50 25.06
CA TRP A 126 10.58 19.81 23.93
C TRP A 126 9.17 20.36 23.65
N MET A 127 8.92 20.75 22.39
CA MET A 127 7.66 21.35 21.94
C MET A 127 6.91 20.39 21.00
N PRO A 128 6.05 19.48 21.50
CA PRO A 128 5.35 18.47 20.71
C PRO A 128 4.56 19.06 19.54
N LEU A 129 3.78 20.11 19.81
CA LEU A 129 2.95 20.79 18.83
C LEU A 129 3.77 21.42 17.72
N LEU A 130 4.86 22.11 18.06
CA LEU A 130 5.77 22.67 17.06
C LEU A 130 6.44 21.55 16.26
N HIS A 131 6.83 20.44 16.88
CA HIS A 131 7.39 19.29 16.17
C HIS A 131 6.39 18.66 15.18
N LEU A 132 5.13 18.53 15.58
CA LEU A 132 4.04 17.97 14.75
C LEU A 132 3.64 18.89 13.59
N PHE A 133 3.32 20.15 13.89
CA PHE A 133 2.72 21.09 12.94
C PHE A 133 3.75 21.97 12.22
N ASP A 134 5.00 21.99 12.69
CA ASP A 134 6.11 22.78 12.13
C ASP A 134 7.49 22.14 12.40
N PRO A 135 7.74 20.92 11.90
CA PRO A 135 9.00 20.21 12.17
C PRO A 135 10.22 20.98 11.67
N GLN A 136 10.09 21.74 10.57
CA GLN A 136 11.19 22.53 10.02
C GLN A 136 11.61 23.66 10.95
N ARG A 137 10.67 24.47 11.44
CA ARG A 137 10.98 25.54 12.42
C ARG A 137 11.42 24.93 13.74
N PHE A 138 10.83 23.82 14.17
CA PHE A 138 11.28 23.08 15.35
C PHE A 138 12.78 22.76 15.27
N TYR A 139 13.26 22.21 14.15
CA TYR A 139 14.68 21.89 13.99
C TYR A 139 15.56 23.11 13.66
N ALA A 140 15.05 24.12 12.95
CA ALA A 140 15.79 25.34 12.61
C ALA A 140 16.08 26.21 13.84
N VAL A 141 15.08 26.43 14.72
CA VAL A 141 15.23 27.18 15.98
C VAL A 141 16.28 26.54 16.89
N ARG A 142 16.46 25.22 16.80
CA ARG A 142 17.44 24.46 17.60
C ARG A 142 18.87 24.52 17.04
N GLY A 143 19.04 24.85 15.75
CA GLY A 143 20.34 24.94 15.08
C GLY A 143 21.02 26.32 15.16
N THR A 144 20.29 27.37 15.54
CA THR A 144 20.81 28.74 15.67
C THR A 144 21.13 29.12 17.12
N PRO A 145 22.32 29.69 17.41
CA PRO A 145 22.59 30.27 18.72
C PRO A 145 21.58 31.40 19.00
N LEU A 146 21.00 31.36 20.20
CA LEU A 146 19.88 32.17 20.69
C LEU A 146 20.14 33.69 20.81
N THR A 147 21.21 34.23 20.21
CA THR A 147 21.62 35.62 20.41
C THR A 147 21.36 36.56 19.23
N ALA A 148 20.86 36.09 18.08
CA ALA A 148 20.64 36.97 16.93
C ALA A 148 19.36 36.74 16.11
N ALA A 149 18.55 35.72 16.42
CA ALA A 149 17.21 35.64 15.85
C ALA A 149 16.29 36.44 16.76
N THR A 150 15.75 37.54 16.20
CA THR A 150 14.56 38.23 16.67
C THR A 150 13.63 37.30 17.42
N THR A 151 13.08 37.80 18.52
CA THR A 151 11.78 37.43 19.12
C THR A 151 10.72 37.20 18.05
N ALA A 152 10.83 36.12 17.26
CA ALA A 152 9.80 35.60 16.41
C ALA A 152 8.82 35.00 17.41
N GLU A 153 7.89 35.86 17.82
CA GLU A 153 6.73 35.61 18.66
C GLU A 153 6.49 34.11 18.79
N ARG A 154 6.96 33.53 19.91
CA ARG A 154 6.47 32.24 20.34
C ARG A 154 4.96 32.44 20.47
N PRO A 155 4.10 31.63 19.82
CA PRO A 155 2.69 31.63 20.17
C PRO A 155 2.62 31.46 21.69
N LEU A 156 2.05 32.46 22.36
CA LEU A 156 2.14 32.69 23.82
C LEU A 156 1.46 31.59 24.66
N SER A 157 0.97 30.52 24.04
CA SER A 157 0.23 29.39 24.62
C SER A 157 0.97 28.05 24.56
N LEU A 158 2.14 27.93 23.90
CA LEU A 158 2.92 26.70 23.92
C LEU A 158 3.65 26.52 25.26
N ASN A 159 2.97 25.89 26.22
CA ASN A 159 3.57 25.44 27.48
C ASN A 159 4.77 24.52 27.21
N VAL A 160 5.86 24.74 27.95
CA VAL A 160 7.11 23.98 27.86
C VAL A 160 6.95 22.73 28.72
N ALA A 161 6.56 21.61 28.11
CA ALA A 161 6.36 20.36 28.81
C ALA A 161 7.70 19.70 29.18
N GLU A 162 7.90 19.36 30.44
CA GLU A 162 9.15 18.80 30.93
C GLU A 162 9.42 17.38 30.41
N ASN A 163 8.36 16.64 30.08
CA ASN A 163 8.41 15.24 29.70
C ASN A 163 7.20 14.83 28.84
N PRO A 164 7.21 13.62 28.22
CA PRO A 164 6.08 13.12 27.43
C PRO A 164 4.74 13.12 28.15
N ARG A 165 4.72 12.89 29.48
CA ARG A 165 3.49 12.83 30.26
C ARG A 165 2.83 14.20 30.36
N GLU A 166 3.58 15.24 30.73
CA GLU A 166 3.08 16.62 30.81
C GLU A 166 2.62 17.14 29.44
N ALA A 167 3.39 16.86 28.38
CA ALA A 167 3.02 17.20 27.01
C ALA A 167 1.72 16.53 26.56
N SER A 168 1.52 15.26 26.96
CA SER A 168 0.31 14.53 26.63
C SER A 168 -0.89 15.14 27.32
N GLN A 169 -0.75 15.58 28.58
CA GLN A 169 -1.82 16.29 29.29
C GLN A 169 -2.17 17.61 28.60
N LEU A 170 -1.16 18.37 28.17
CA LEU A 170 -1.37 19.63 27.45
C LEU A 170 -2.06 19.40 26.10
N LEU A 171 -1.59 18.43 25.32
CA LEU A 171 -2.17 18.11 24.02
C LEU A 171 -3.58 17.53 24.10
N LEU A 172 -3.90 16.82 25.19
CA LEU A 172 -5.19 16.14 25.33
C LEU A 172 -6.38 17.10 25.29
N ASP A 173 -6.23 18.26 25.91
CA ASP A 173 -7.31 19.25 26.02
C ASP A 173 -7.30 20.27 24.85
N GLU A 174 -6.19 20.37 24.11
CA GLU A 174 -5.99 21.40 23.08
C GLU A 174 -6.01 20.85 21.63
N LEU A 175 -5.78 19.55 21.43
CA LEU A 175 -5.72 18.91 20.12
C LEU A 175 -7.11 18.43 19.67
N ASP A 176 -7.55 18.91 18.51
CA ASP A 176 -8.71 18.36 17.80
C ASP A 176 -8.32 17.05 17.12
N VAL A 177 -8.89 15.94 17.59
CA VAL A 177 -8.65 14.58 17.08
C VAL A 177 -9.92 14.01 16.50
N GLU A 178 -9.92 13.79 15.19
CA GLU A 178 -11.03 13.20 14.46
C GLU A 178 -10.59 11.87 13.85
N LYS A 179 -11.25 10.77 14.23
CA LYS A 179 -11.03 9.46 13.62
C LYS A 179 -11.72 9.42 12.25
N LEU A 180 -10.93 9.25 11.19
CA LEU A 180 -11.43 9.15 9.83
C LEU A 180 -11.83 7.70 9.52
N SER A 181 -12.84 7.52 8.68
CA SER A 181 -13.12 6.22 8.07
C SER A 181 -11.92 5.79 7.22
N GLY A 182 -11.28 4.67 7.58
CA GLY A 182 -10.05 4.17 6.94
C GLY A 182 -10.08 2.67 6.66
N GLY A 183 -9.15 2.21 5.82
CA GLY A 183 -9.06 0.83 5.34
C GLY A 183 -8.84 -0.23 6.43
N ASN A 184 -8.98 -1.50 6.05
CA ASN A 184 -9.05 -2.65 6.96
C ASN A 184 -7.80 -2.89 7.84
N SER A 185 -6.67 -2.25 7.52
CA SER A 185 -5.37 -2.53 8.13
C SER A 185 -4.78 -1.39 8.97
N ASN A 186 -5.34 -0.18 8.87
CA ASN A 186 -4.77 1.04 9.45
C ASN A 186 -5.86 1.93 10.09
N HIS A 187 -5.56 2.52 11.25
CA HIS A 187 -6.40 3.56 11.84
C HIS A 187 -5.86 4.93 11.45
N VAL A 188 -6.74 5.83 11.00
CA VAL A 188 -6.37 7.14 10.49
C VAL A 188 -7.05 8.22 11.31
N TYR A 189 -6.27 9.19 11.78
CA TYR A 189 -6.75 10.30 12.60
C TYR A 189 -6.32 11.62 11.96
N ARG A 190 -7.25 12.55 11.83
CA ARG A 190 -6.99 13.94 11.51
C ARG A 190 -6.67 14.67 12.82
N LEU A 191 -5.54 15.37 12.85
CA LEU A 191 -5.10 16.15 14.02
C LEU A 191 -5.00 17.63 13.64
N ALA A 192 -5.62 18.50 14.43
CA ALA A 192 -5.57 19.95 14.28
C ALA A 192 -5.41 20.66 15.63
N HIS A 193 -4.88 21.89 15.62
CA HIS A 193 -4.66 22.67 16.84
C HIS A 193 -4.98 24.15 16.63
N PRO A 194 -5.68 24.84 17.57
CA PRO A 194 -6.07 26.25 17.43
C PRO A 194 -4.91 27.22 17.17
N ASP A 195 -3.76 27.01 17.82
CA ASP A 195 -2.57 27.86 17.64
C ASP A 195 -1.84 27.66 16.30
N PHE A 196 -2.22 26.63 15.54
CA PHE A 196 -1.70 26.34 14.22
C PHE A 196 -2.83 26.39 13.18
N PRO A 197 -3.51 27.55 13.04
CA PRO A 197 -4.69 27.65 12.19
C PRO A 197 -4.34 27.34 10.73
N GLY A 198 -5.15 26.48 10.10
CA GLY A 198 -4.92 26.03 8.73
C GLY A 198 -3.81 24.98 8.56
N LYS A 199 -3.22 24.49 9.65
CA LYS A 199 -2.33 23.34 9.64
C LYS A 199 -3.05 22.13 10.23
N THR A 200 -3.14 21.09 9.42
CA THR A 200 -3.73 19.80 9.80
C THR A 200 -2.77 18.71 9.37
N VAL A 201 -2.61 17.69 10.20
CA VAL A 201 -1.78 16.53 9.91
C VAL A 201 -2.62 15.26 10.02
N LEU A 202 -2.17 14.23 9.30
CA LEU A 202 -2.80 12.92 9.31
C LEU A 202 -1.90 11.97 10.10
N LEU A 203 -2.40 11.41 11.18
CA LEU A 203 -1.75 10.34 11.92
C LEU A 203 -2.31 9.00 11.45
N ARG A 204 -1.45 8.18 10.87
CA ARG A 204 -1.77 6.80 10.51
C ARG A 204 -1.12 5.84 11.49
N VAL A 205 -1.92 4.98 12.10
CA VAL A 205 -1.52 3.94 13.05
C VAL A 205 -1.63 2.60 12.36
N TYR A 206 -0.55 1.81 12.39
CA TYR A 206 -0.55 0.45 11.86
C TYR A 206 -1.35 -0.46 12.81
N GLY A 207 -2.13 -1.39 12.25
CA GLY A 207 -2.84 -2.40 13.04
C GLY A 207 -1.91 -3.19 13.97
N SER A 208 -2.45 -3.64 15.10
CA SER A 208 -1.72 -4.23 16.24
C SER A 208 -0.97 -5.53 15.96
N ASN A 209 -1.08 -6.09 14.75
CA ASN A 209 -0.57 -7.42 14.45
C ASN A 209 0.64 -7.32 13.52
N ASP A 210 1.78 -7.86 13.98
CA ASP A 210 2.97 -8.21 13.18
C ASP A 210 2.62 -9.34 12.17
N SER A 211 1.61 -9.13 11.32
CA SER A 211 1.27 -10.10 10.30
C SER A 211 2.32 -10.04 9.20
N GLU A 212 2.94 -11.18 8.88
CA GLU A 212 3.89 -11.30 7.75
C GLU A 212 3.26 -10.92 6.40
N ALA A 213 1.95 -10.69 6.37
CA ALA A 213 1.19 -10.26 5.20
C ALA A 213 1.63 -8.89 4.66
N ILE A 214 2.08 -7.96 5.53
CA ILE A 214 2.56 -6.63 5.12
C ILE A 214 4.02 -6.43 5.52
N ASP A 215 4.89 -6.13 4.55
CA ASP A 215 6.31 -5.82 4.82
C ASP A 215 6.48 -4.34 5.14
N ARG A 216 6.36 -3.98 6.43
CA ARG A 216 6.43 -2.59 6.90
C ARG A 216 7.73 -1.86 6.54
N PHE A 217 8.83 -2.59 6.33
CA PHE A 217 10.07 -1.98 5.85
C PHE A 217 9.91 -1.47 4.42
N ARG A 218 9.29 -2.26 3.54
CA ARG A 218 9.01 -1.89 2.14
C ARG A 218 7.98 -0.78 2.04
N ASP A 219 6.92 -0.82 2.86
CA ASP A 219 5.90 0.24 2.98
C ASP A 219 6.58 1.61 3.24
N VAL A 220 7.44 1.71 4.26
CA VAL A 220 8.15 2.96 4.59
C VAL A 220 9.08 3.41 3.46
N MET A 221 9.76 2.49 2.77
CA MET A 221 10.58 2.82 1.60
C MET A 221 9.73 3.39 0.46
N ALA A 222 8.61 2.74 0.15
CA ALA A 222 7.70 3.13 -0.93
C ALA A 222 7.10 4.51 -0.68
N MET A 223 6.60 4.74 0.54
CA MET A 223 6.05 6.03 0.97
C MET A 223 7.04 7.18 0.79
N ARG A 224 8.31 6.97 1.17
CA ARG A 224 9.36 7.99 1.01
C ARG A 224 9.64 8.29 -0.46
N GLU A 225 9.63 7.27 -1.31
CA GLU A 225 9.88 7.45 -2.74
C GLU A 225 8.72 8.18 -3.43
N MET A 226 7.48 7.79 -3.14
CA MET A 226 6.28 8.47 -3.65
C MET A 226 6.17 9.92 -3.18
N SER A 227 6.52 10.18 -1.92
CA SER A 227 6.56 11.53 -1.36
C SER A 227 7.61 12.41 -2.04
N ARG A 228 8.82 11.88 -2.31
CA ARG A 228 9.86 12.60 -3.07
C ARG A 228 9.44 12.89 -4.51
N ALA A 229 8.77 11.94 -5.16
CA ALA A 229 8.23 12.08 -6.50
C ALA A 229 7.02 13.03 -6.58
N ARG A 230 6.47 13.47 -5.43
CA ARG A 230 5.23 14.27 -5.34
C ARG A 230 4.02 13.57 -5.98
N LEU A 231 3.98 12.24 -5.82
CA LEU A 231 2.86 11.39 -6.25
C LEU A 231 1.97 10.97 -5.08
N SER A 232 2.31 11.40 -3.86
CA SER A 232 1.59 11.15 -2.61
C SER A 232 1.70 12.32 -1.64
N PRO A 233 0.91 12.33 -0.54
CA PRO A 233 1.13 13.26 0.55
C PRO A 233 2.54 13.20 1.12
N ALA A 234 3.01 14.32 1.68
CA ALA A 234 4.32 14.37 2.31
C ALA A 234 4.37 13.54 3.60
N VAL A 235 5.39 12.70 3.75
CA VAL A 235 5.65 12.04 5.04
C VAL A 235 6.42 13.02 5.94
N LEU A 236 5.78 13.47 7.02
CA LEU A 236 6.36 14.40 7.99
C LEU A 236 7.20 13.65 9.02
N HIS A 237 6.67 12.50 9.49
CA HIS A 237 7.37 11.67 10.45
C HIS A 237 7.01 10.19 10.33
N SER A 238 7.91 9.30 10.74
CA SER A 238 7.70 7.85 10.71
C SER A 238 8.13 7.21 12.03
N PHE A 239 7.24 6.39 12.57
CA PHE A 239 7.45 5.56 13.76
C PHE A 239 7.37 4.08 13.37
N LYS A 240 7.73 3.18 14.30
CA LYS A 240 7.53 1.74 14.07
C LYS A 240 6.04 1.36 14.04
N TRP A 241 5.20 2.07 14.79
CA TRP A 241 3.78 1.78 14.97
C TRP A 241 2.86 2.63 14.08
N GLY A 242 3.41 3.53 13.27
CA GLY A 242 2.61 4.48 12.49
C GLY A 242 3.45 5.60 11.90
N ARG A 243 2.80 6.62 11.36
CA ARG A 243 3.44 7.76 10.70
C ARG A 243 2.55 9.00 10.71
N VAL A 244 3.20 10.16 10.60
CA VAL A 244 2.54 11.45 10.43
C VAL A 244 2.73 11.90 8.99
N GLU A 245 1.63 12.18 8.32
CA GLU A 245 1.54 12.58 6.92
C GLU A 245 0.94 13.99 6.84
N GLU A 246 1.18 14.66 5.73
CA GLU A 246 0.40 15.83 5.32
C GLU A 246 -1.07 15.44 5.15
N PHE A 247 -1.98 16.20 5.76
CA PHE A 247 -3.41 16.05 5.51
C PHE A 247 -3.79 16.82 4.24
N MET A 248 -4.44 16.12 3.30
CA MET A 248 -4.97 16.72 2.07
C MET A 248 -6.40 17.19 2.31
N ASP A 249 -6.57 18.50 2.51
CA ASP A 249 -7.87 19.11 2.74
C ASP A 249 -8.58 19.45 1.43
N ASP A 250 -9.91 19.45 1.43
CA ASP A 250 -10.79 19.74 0.28
C ASP A 250 -10.47 18.93 -1.00
N VAL A 251 -10.28 17.63 -0.85
CA VAL A 251 -10.09 16.69 -1.97
C VAL A 251 -11.23 15.68 -2.04
N ALA A 252 -11.45 15.11 -3.24
CA ALA A 252 -12.39 14.02 -3.43
C ALA A 252 -11.66 12.68 -3.45
N THR A 253 -12.19 11.67 -2.76
CA THR A 253 -11.78 10.28 -2.97
C THR A 253 -12.46 9.75 -4.22
N CYS A 254 -11.71 9.11 -5.11
CA CYS A 254 -12.25 8.57 -6.35
C CYS A 254 -13.23 7.41 -6.09
N SER A 255 -14.10 7.13 -7.06
CA SER A 255 -15.00 5.98 -7.06
C SER A 255 -15.12 5.37 -8.45
N THR A 256 -15.59 4.12 -8.52
CA THR A 256 -15.88 3.44 -9.79
C THR A 256 -16.82 4.26 -10.66
N ASP A 257 -17.88 4.84 -10.08
CA ASP A 257 -18.81 5.72 -10.81
C ASP A 257 -18.10 6.93 -11.43
N MET A 258 -17.16 7.56 -10.72
CA MET A 258 -16.40 8.70 -11.27
C MET A 258 -15.52 8.28 -12.47
N LEU A 259 -14.86 7.13 -12.38
CA LEU A 259 -14.01 6.60 -13.45
C LEU A 259 -14.82 6.22 -14.68
N LEU A 260 -16.02 5.66 -14.50
CA LEU A 260 -16.88 5.21 -15.60
C LEU A 260 -17.67 6.35 -16.26
N ARG A 261 -17.95 7.44 -15.53
CA ARG A 261 -18.64 8.62 -16.08
C ARG A 261 -17.73 9.57 -16.84
N SER A 262 -16.43 9.55 -16.52
CA SER A 262 -15.46 10.41 -17.22
C SER A 262 -14.78 9.67 -18.38
N PRO A 263 -14.82 10.23 -19.60
CA PRO A 263 -14.18 9.60 -20.76
C PRO A 263 -12.65 9.72 -20.75
N THR A 264 -12.05 10.43 -19.80
CA THR A 264 -10.59 10.66 -19.74
C THR A 264 -9.97 10.33 -18.40
N LEU A 265 -10.74 10.28 -17.30
CA LEU A 265 -10.16 10.17 -15.96
C LEU A 265 -9.33 8.90 -15.77
N LEU A 266 -9.79 7.73 -16.24
CA LEU A 266 -8.99 6.50 -16.15
C LEU A 266 -7.68 6.60 -16.95
N ALA A 267 -7.70 7.28 -18.11
CA ALA A 267 -6.49 7.50 -18.90
C ALA A 267 -5.50 8.40 -18.16
N GLU A 268 -5.98 9.44 -17.49
CA GLU A 268 -5.15 10.31 -16.65
C GLU A 268 -4.57 9.56 -15.44
N VAL A 269 -5.37 8.71 -14.79
CA VAL A 269 -4.91 7.81 -13.71
C VAL A 269 -3.79 6.91 -14.22
N TRP A 270 -3.96 6.25 -15.37
CA TRP A 270 -2.92 5.37 -15.90
C TRP A 270 -1.69 6.12 -16.43
N LEU A 271 -1.81 7.37 -16.89
CA LEU A 271 -0.64 8.21 -17.14
C LEU A 271 0.14 8.49 -15.84
N LEU A 272 -0.53 8.68 -14.72
CA LEU A 272 0.13 8.80 -13.40
C LEU A 272 0.74 7.46 -12.94
N VAL A 273 0.07 6.32 -13.20
CA VAL A 273 0.65 4.98 -13.01
C VAL A 273 1.92 4.83 -13.85
N ARG A 274 1.94 5.35 -15.08
CA ARG A 274 3.12 5.33 -15.95
C ARG A 274 4.26 6.18 -15.38
N GLU A 275 3.97 7.37 -14.86
CA GLU A 275 4.94 8.22 -14.14
C GLU A 275 5.52 7.45 -12.95
N MET A 276 4.68 6.82 -12.13
CA MET A 276 5.10 5.98 -11.01
C MET A 276 5.96 4.78 -11.45
N HIS A 277 5.59 4.08 -12.53
CA HIS A 277 6.34 2.95 -13.06
C HIS A 277 7.75 3.33 -13.58
N SER A 278 8.00 4.63 -13.80
CA SER A 278 9.32 5.14 -14.17
C SER A 278 10.24 5.44 -12.97
N LEU A 279 9.71 5.37 -11.74
CA LEU A 279 10.50 5.56 -10.52
C LEU A 279 11.53 4.43 -10.32
N PRO A 280 12.66 4.72 -9.67
CA PRO A 280 13.70 3.73 -9.44
C PRO A 280 13.22 2.65 -8.46
N TYR A 281 13.17 1.40 -8.92
CA TYR A 281 12.75 0.26 -8.10
C TYR A 281 13.92 -0.57 -7.56
N ALA A 282 15.17 -0.23 -7.91
CA ALA A 282 16.33 -1.06 -7.60
C ALA A 282 16.48 -1.35 -6.09
N SER A 283 16.21 -0.36 -5.23
CA SER A 283 16.27 -0.50 -3.77
C SER A 283 15.28 -1.54 -3.23
N PHE A 284 14.19 -1.83 -3.94
CA PHE A 284 13.16 -2.79 -3.56
C PHE A 284 13.48 -4.22 -4.02
N LEU A 285 14.51 -4.42 -4.84
CA LEU A 285 14.88 -5.77 -5.25
C LEU A 285 15.36 -6.59 -4.04
N PRO A 286 15.05 -7.91 -3.98
CA PRO A 286 15.39 -8.76 -2.84
C PRO A 286 16.87 -8.70 -2.45
N GLN A 287 17.79 -8.61 -3.43
CA GLN A 287 19.22 -8.48 -3.15
C GLN A 287 19.58 -7.26 -2.33
N ASN A 288 18.83 -6.16 -2.45
CA ASN A 288 19.12 -4.95 -1.71
C ASN A 288 18.42 -5.01 -0.35
N VAL A 289 17.11 -5.32 -0.34
CA VAL A 289 16.30 -5.36 0.88
C VAL A 289 16.77 -6.43 1.85
N ASN A 290 16.97 -7.66 1.39
CA ASN A 290 17.34 -8.76 2.29
C ASN A 290 18.76 -8.58 2.82
N ASN A 291 19.72 -8.12 1.99
CA ASN A 291 21.08 -7.86 2.46
C ASN A 291 21.09 -6.75 3.51
N GLU A 292 20.30 -5.70 3.32
CA GLU A 292 20.14 -4.63 4.29
C GLU A 292 19.54 -5.15 5.61
N LYS A 293 18.46 -5.96 5.53
CA LYS A 293 17.86 -6.63 6.69
C LYS A 293 18.88 -7.52 7.43
N ILE A 294 19.63 -8.35 6.71
CA ILE A 294 20.66 -9.24 7.27
C ILE A 294 21.75 -8.42 7.98
N ARG A 295 22.26 -7.36 7.34
CA ARG A 295 23.31 -6.49 7.89
C ARG A 295 22.86 -5.80 9.17
N HIS A 296 21.62 -5.30 9.20
CA HIS A 296 21.06 -4.68 10.40
C HIS A 296 20.86 -5.68 11.54
N LEU A 297 20.52 -6.94 11.24
CA LEU A 297 20.16 -7.94 12.25
C LEU A 297 21.35 -8.70 12.84
N LEU A 298 22.47 -8.83 12.12
CA LEU A 298 23.57 -9.74 12.48
C LEU A 298 24.93 -9.03 12.69
N HIS A 299 24.91 -7.72 12.97
CA HIS A 299 26.06 -6.81 13.05
C HIS A 299 26.78 -6.53 11.71
N PRO A 300 27.47 -5.37 11.58
CA PRO A 300 28.16 -4.96 10.35
C PRO A 300 29.28 -5.90 9.87
N ALA A 301 29.74 -6.82 10.71
CA ALA A 301 30.86 -7.72 10.43
C ALA A 301 30.52 -8.85 9.43
N LEU A 302 29.23 -9.14 9.19
CA LEU A 302 28.82 -10.03 8.09
C LEU A 302 28.89 -9.24 6.77
N ALA A 303 30.11 -9.23 6.24
CA ALA A 303 30.64 -8.45 5.14
C ALA A 303 29.77 -8.34 3.88
N ASP A 304 29.64 -7.10 3.38
CA ASP A 304 29.95 -6.66 2.01
C ASP A 304 29.79 -7.68 0.87
N SER A 305 28.70 -8.44 0.87
CA SER A 305 28.32 -9.23 -0.30
C SER A 305 27.66 -8.29 -1.30
N GLN A 306 28.48 -7.61 -2.08
CA GLN A 306 28.02 -6.90 -3.27
C GLN A 306 27.84 -7.91 -4.39
N TYR A 307 26.59 -8.05 -4.86
CA TYR A 307 26.25 -8.89 -6.01
C TYR A 307 26.17 -7.99 -7.23
N ALA A 308 26.85 -8.34 -8.32
CA ALA A 308 26.90 -7.49 -9.52
C ALA A 308 25.57 -7.54 -10.28
N THR A 309 24.82 -8.65 -10.18
CA THR A 309 23.51 -8.81 -10.83
C THR A 309 22.44 -9.44 -9.90
N PRO A 310 21.14 -9.19 -10.16
CA PRO A 310 20.06 -9.91 -9.47
C PRO A 310 20.14 -11.43 -9.61
N ALA A 311 20.67 -11.93 -10.74
CA ALA A 311 20.84 -13.37 -11.00
C ALA A 311 21.90 -13.98 -10.07
N GLU A 312 23.07 -13.34 -9.95
CA GLU A 312 24.13 -13.79 -9.03
C GLU A 312 23.65 -13.83 -7.58
N TYR A 313 22.90 -12.82 -7.15
CA TYR A 313 22.28 -12.83 -5.83
C TYR A 313 21.31 -13.99 -5.67
N CYS A 314 20.42 -14.18 -6.65
CA CYS A 314 19.45 -15.25 -6.63
C CYS A 314 20.15 -16.61 -6.49
N ASP A 315 21.19 -16.88 -7.27
CA ASP A 315 21.94 -18.13 -7.22
C ASP A 315 22.62 -18.34 -5.86
N ALA A 316 23.33 -17.33 -5.38
CA ALA A 316 24.07 -17.40 -4.12
C ALA A 316 23.14 -17.55 -2.91
N LEU A 317 22.07 -16.73 -2.84
CA LEU A 317 21.11 -16.81 -1.74
C LEU A 317 20.30 -18.10 -1.83
N SER A 318 19.84 -18.51 -3.02
CA SER A 318 19.12 -19.77 -3.21
C SER A 318 19.94 -20.96 -2.72
N ALA A 319 21.25 -21.00 -2.98
CA ALA A 319 22.12 -22.07 -2.49
C ALA A 319 22.20 -22.11 -0.96
N ARG A 320 22.22 -20.94 -0.29
CA ARG A 320 22.25 -20.83 1.18
C ARG A 320 20.90 -21.24 1.79
N LEU A 321 19.80 -20.67 1.28
CA LEU A 321 18.45 -20.96 1.75
C LEU A 321 18.05 -22.41 1.50
N LYS A 322 18.48 -23.01 0.38
CA LYS A 322 18.25 -24.43 0.07
C LYS A 322 18.76 -25.34 1.18
N LYS A 323 19.93 -25.04 1.78
CA LYS A 323 20.45 -25.83 2.90
C LYS A 323 19.52 -25.77 4.12
N VAL A 324 19.02 -24.58 4.44
CA VAL A 324 18.08 -24.35 5.55
C VAL A 324 16.76 -25.07 5.31
N VAL A 325 16.23 -24.96 4.09
CA VAL A 325 14.99 -25.63 3.67
C VAL A 325 15.09 -27.15 3.75
N LEU A 326 16.22 -27.74 3.38
CA LEU A 326 16.44 -29.19 3.44
C LEU A 326 16.71 -29.69 4.86
N ALA A 327 17.29 -28.86 5.73
CA ALA A 327 17.53 -29.18 7.13
C ALA A 327 16.24 -29.15 7.96
N ASN A 328 15.35 -28.20 7.70
CA ASN A 328 14.05 -28.09 8.35
C ASN A 328 13.04 -29.04 7.69
N LYS A 329 12.70 -30.14 8.37
CA LYS A 329 11.63 -31.10 7.97
C LYS A 329 10.22 -30.49 8.10
N SER A 330 9.99 -29.27 7.65
CA SER A 330 8.65 -28.66 7.71
C SER A 330 7.71 -29.42 6.79
N ASN A 331 6.58 -29.90 7.33
CA ASN A 331 5.56 -30.66 6.59
C ASN A 331 4.87 -29.87 5.48
N TYR A 332 5.06 -28.56 5.43
CA TYR A 332 4.36 -27.71 4.50
C TYR A 332 4.89 -27.80 3.05
N TYR A 333 6.04 -28.46 2.84
CA TYR A 333 6.70 -28.46 1.56
C TYR A 333 7.65 -29.65 1.36
N LEU A 334 7.15 -30.88 1.39
CA LEU A 334 8.04 -32.05 1.37
C LEU A 334 8.96 -32.14 0.14
N ASP A 335 8.58 -31.62 -1.05
CA ASP A 335 9.36 -31.84 -2.29
C ASP A 335 9.58 -30.64 -3.24
N ASN A 336 9.18 -29.41 -2.90
CA ASN A 336 9.30 -28.27 -3.84
C ASN A 336 10.23 -27.14 -3.37
N THR A 337 11.53 -27.45 -3.28
CA THR A 337 12.54 -26.48 -2.82
C THR A 337 12.59 -25.23 -3.70
N SER A 338 12.54 -25.36 -5.03
CA SER A 338 12.67 -24.21 -5.93
C SER A 338 11.56 -23.18 -5.72
N GLN A 339 10.31 -23.61 -5.56
CA GLN A 339 9.17 -22.73 -5.30
C GLN A 339 9.27 -22.03 -3.94
N LYS A 340 9.70 -22.75 -2.89
CA LYS A 340 9.94 -22.14 -1.56
C LYS A 340 10.90 -20.96 -1.62
N LEU A 341 11.97 -21.11 -2.42
CA LEU A 341 13.00 -20.08 -2.53
C LEU A 341 12.47 -18.82 -3.20
N MET A 342 11.49 -18.94 -4.10
CA MET A 342 10.91 -17.80 -4.81
C MET A 342 10.30 -16.75 -3.87
N GLU A 343 9.81 -17.15 -2.70
CA GLU A 343 9.31 -16.22 -1.67
C GLU A 343 10.36 -15.14 -1.30
N ASP A 344 11.64 -15.54 -1.26
CA ASP A 344 12.73 -14.71 -0.76
C ASP A 344 13.63 -14.17 -1.87
N VAL A 345 13.74 -14.86 -3.02
CA VAL A 345 14.71 -14.53 -4.08
C VAL A 345 14.10 -13.94 -5.35
N CYS A 346 12.79 -14.10 -5.57
CA CYS A 346 12.18 -13.65 -6.83
C CYS A 346 12.16 -12.11 -6.92
N PRO A 347 12.62 -11.51 -8.05
CA PRO A 347 12.61 -10.06 -8.21
C PRO A 347 11.22 -9.43 -8.09
N SER A 348 10.22 -10.05 -8.70
CA SER A 348 8.83 -9.58 -8.68
C SER A 348 8.15 -9.89 -7.34
N SER A 349 7.35 -8.95 -6.86
CA SER A 349 6.54 -9.11 -5.66
C SER A 349 5.40 -10.10 -5.86
N PHE A 350 4.81 -10.22 -7.06
CA PHE A 350 3.70 -11.15 -7.33
C PHE A 350 4.00 -12.56 -6.83
N GLU A 351 5.11 -13.16 -7.29
CA GLU A 351 5.48 -14.50 -6.87
C GLU A 351 5.85 -14.54 -5.39
N ARG A 352 6.57 -13.52 -4.89
CA ARG A 352 6.98 -13.46 -3.48
C ARG A 352 5.77 -13.44 -2.55
N THR A 353 4.79 -12.59 -2.81
CA THR A 353 3.59 -12.45 -2.00
C THR A 353 2.69 -13.67 -2.13
N CYS A 354 2.52 -14.22 -3.33
CA CYS A 354 1.73 -15.45 -3.52
C CYS A 354 2.33 -16.62 -2.75
N PHE A 355 3.64 -16.87 -2.84
CA PHE A 355 4.28 -17.96 -2.07
C PHE A 355 4.28 -17.69 -0.56
N ARG A 356 4.41 -16.43 -0.14
CA ARG A 356 4.25 -16.05 1.27
C ARG A 356 2.84 -16.32 1.78
N PHE A 357 1.80 -15.87 1.07
CA PHE A 357 0.42 -16.10 1.48
C PHE A 357 0.06 -17.58 1.46
N LEU A 358 0.54 -18.32 0.44
CA LEU A 358 0.43 -19.76 0.36
C LEU A 358 1.03 -20.42 1.62
N ARG A 359 2.23 -20.00 2.04
CA ARG A 359 2.86 -20.40 3.31
C ARG A 359 2.01 -20.13 4.53
N LEU A 360 1.47 -18.93 4.65
CA LEU A 360 0.68 -18.52 5.81
C LEU A 360 -0.66 -19.27 5.89
N ILE A 361 -1.35 -19.48 4.76
CA ILE A 361 -2.70 -20.09 4.76
C ILE A 361 -2.68 -21.61 4.89
N SER A 362 -1.61 -22.25 4.45
CA SER A 362 -1.60 -23.69 4.27
C SER A 362 -1.79 -24.58 5.49
N ASN A 363 -1.23 -24.20 6.63
CA ASN A 363 -1.40 -24.92 7.89
C ASN A 363 -2.85 -24.82 8.38
N LEU A 364 -3.57 -23.82 7.88
CA LEU A 364 -4.99 -23.62 8.16
C LEU A 364 -5.85 -24.47 7.21
N ILE A 365 -5.35 -24.87 6.04
CA ILE A 365 -6.05 -25.82 5.17
C ILE A 365 -6.10 -27.21 5.83
N LEU A 366 -7.29 -27.82 5.79
CA LEU A 366 -7.54 -29.19 6.23
C LEU A 366 -6.47 -30.14 5.68
N GLU A 367 -5.95 -31.00 6.56
CA GLU A 367 -4.85 -31.93 6.26
C GLU A 367 -5.08 -32.74 4.98
N SER A 368 -6.32 -33.21 4.75
CA SER A 368 -6.71 -33.99 3.58
C SER A 368 -6.64 -33.23 2.26
N TYR A 369 -6.70 -31.91 2.28
CA TYR A 369 -6.68 -31.05 1.09
C TYR A 369 -5.39 -30.25 0.93
N ARG A 370 -4.55 -30.20 1.97
CA ARG A 370 -3.38 -29.32 2.00
C ARG A 370 -2.43 -29.56 0.84
N THR A 371 -2.06 -30.80 0.56
CA THR A 371 -1.15 -31.14 -0.55
C THR A 371 -1.71 -30.70 -1.90
N SER A 372 -2.98 -30.97 -2.16
CA SER A 372 -3.63 -30.58 -3.42
C SER A 372 -3.76 -29.06 -3.55
N PHE A 373 -4.09 -28.36 -2.46
CA PHE A 373 -4.18 -26.90 -2.45
C PHE A 373 -2.82 -26.26 -2.79
N VAL A 374 -1.75 -26.74 -2.15
CA VAL A 374 -0.39 -26.25 -2.40
C VAL A 374 0.04 -26.51 -3.83
N SER A 375 -0.20 -27.73 -4.32
CA SER A 375 0.14 -28.12 -5.68
C SER A 375 -0.57 -27.23 -6.70
N PHE A 376 -1.89 -27.03 -6.52
CA PHE A 376 -2.71 -26.19 -7.39
C PHE A 376 -2.22 -24.75 -7.41
N ILE A 377 -2.17 -24.05 -6.26
CA ILE A 377 -1.77 -22.64 -6.22
C ILE A 377 -0.35 -22.47 -6.76
N SER A 378 0.57 -23.36 -6.41
CA SER A 378 1.95 -23.27 -6.91
C SER A 378 2.02 -23.45 -8.43
N ALA A 379 1.24 -24.36 -9.01
CA ALA A 379 1.16 -24.55 -10.45
C ALA A 379 0.60 -23.31 -11.15
N GLU A 380 -0.45 -22.69 -10.59
CA GLU A 380 -1.06 -21.47 -11.15
C GLU A 380 -0.12 -20.26 -11.09
N VAL A 381 0.59 -20.06 -9.96
CA VAL A 381 1.64 -19.01 -9.85
C VAL A 381 2.73 -19.24 -10.90
N MET A 382 3.11 -20.49 -11.13
CA MET A 382 4.18 -20.83 -12.07
C MET A 382 3.75 -20.68 -13.52
N LEU A 383 2.50 -21.03 -13.85
CA LEU A 383 1.88 -20.76 -15.16
C LEU A 383 1.91 -19.27 -15.47
N LEU A 384 1.42 -18.43 -14.55
CA LEU A 384 1.39 -16.98 -14.74
C LEU A 384 2.80 -16.42 -14.91
N ARG A 385 3.77 -16.87 -14.10
CA ARG A 385 5.17 -16.47 -14.28
C ARG A 385 5.69 -16.84 -15.66
N GLU A 386 5.44 -18.06 -16.15
CA GLU A 386 5.89 -18.47 -17.49
C GLU A 386 5.29 -17.58 -18.57
N LEU A 387 3.99 -17.29 -18.49
CA LEU A 387 3.29 -16.41 -19.44
C LEU A 387 3.86 -14.99 -19.47
N LEU A 388 4.17 -14.43 -18.29
CA LEU A 388 4.77 -13.10 -18.12
C LEU A 388 6.21 -13.06 -18.64
N MET A 389 7.03 -14.06 -18.32
CA MET A 389 8.42 -14.17 -18.78
C MET A 389 8.48 -14.35 -20.30
N LYS A 390 7.62 -15.19 -20.88
CA LYS A 390 7.55 -15.42 -22.34
C LYS A 390 7.22 -14.15 -23.11
N ARG A 391 6.47 -13.22 -22.50
CA ARG A 391 6.12 -11.90 -23.08
C ARG A 391 7.13 -10.81 -22.75
N ALA A 392 8.18 -11.12 -21.99
CA ALA A 392 9.16 -10.15 -21.51
C ALA A 392 8.50 -8.93 -20.82
N VAL A 393 7.46 -9.19 -20.02
CA VAL A 393 6.75 -8.13 -19.29
C VAL A 393 7.72 -7.43 -18.35
N PRO A 394 7.86 -6.09 -18.42
CA PRO A 394 8.87 -5.38 -17.64
C PRO A 394 8.48 -5.30 -16.16
N LEU A 395 9.52 -5.40 -15.31
CA LEU A 395 9.44 -5.06 -13.90
C LEU A 395 9.50 -3.54 -13.72
N VAL A 396 8.69 -3.03 -12.82
CA VAL A 396 8.51 -1.60 -12.54
C VAL A 396 8.29 -1.37 -11.05
N PHE A 397 8.40 -0.11 -10.63
CA PHE A 397 7.89 0.33 -9.32
C PHE A 397 6.36 0.35 -9.35
N SER A 398 5.71 -0.61 -8.68
CA SER A 398 4.27 -0.91 -8.82
C SER A 398 3.55 -0.67 -7.51
N HIS A 399 2.37 -0.06 -7.55
CA HIS A 399 1.55 0.20 -6.37
C HIS A 399 1.01 -1.09 -5.73
N ASN A 400 0.62 -2.05 -6.58
CA ASN A 400 0.04 -3.35 -6.27
C ASN A 400 -1.36 -3.35 -5.63
N ASP A 401 -1.96 -2.18 -5.41
CA ASP A 401 -3.29 -2.05 -4.78
C ASP A 401 -4.02 -0.78 -5.24
N LEU A 402 -4.06 -0.57 -6.56
CA LEU A 402 -4.80 0.55 -7.14
C LEU A 402 -6.28 0.20 -7.27
N ASN A 403 -7.01 0.44 -6.18
CA ASN A 403 -8.47 0.54 -6.17
C ASN A 403 -8.89 2.03 -6.18
N PRO A 404 -10.14 2.37 -6.57
CA PRO A 404 -10.59 3.76 -6.60
C PRO A 404 -10.44 4.50 -5.26
N GLY A 405 -10.57 3.82 -4.12
CA GLY A 405 -10.39 4.40 -2.79
C GLY A 405 -8.97 4.92 -2.52
N ASN A 406 -7.97 4.41 -3.24
CA ASN A 406 -6.57 4.80 -3.12
C ASN A 406 -6.17 5.95 -4.07
N ILE A 407 -7.14 6.60 -4.71
CA ILE A 407 -6.93 7.72 -5.65
C ILE A 407 -7.61 8.97 -5.11
N LEU A 408 -6.83 10.03 -4.88
CA LEU A 408 -7.35 11.34 -4.52
C LEU A 408 -7.43 12.24 -5.76
N LEU A 409 -8.55 12.95 -5.89
CA LEU A 409 -8.87 13.82 -7.02
C LEU A 409 -9.05 15.26 -6.57
N ALA A 410 -8.54 16.19 -7.38
CA ALA A 410 -8.97 17.57 -7.31
C ALA A 410 -10.43 17.66 -7.79
N TRP A 411 -11.23 18.53 -7.20
CA TRP A 411 -12.65 18.68 -7.56
C TRP A 411 -12.89 18.95 -9.05
N ARG A 412 -11.96 19.64 -9.74
CA ARG A 412 -12.02 19.85 -11.19
C ARG A 412 -11.94 18.56 -12.02
N LYS A 413 -11.35 17.48 -11.48
CA LYS A 413 -11.27 16.15 -12.12
C LYS A 413 -12.51 15.30 -11.86
N VAL A 414 -13.33 15.64 -10.86
CA VAL A 414 -14.60 14.94 -10.59
C VAL A 414 -15.61 15.28 -11.70
N PRO A 415 -16.35 14.29 -12.24
CA PRO A 415 -17.42 14.53 -13.21
C PRO A 415 -18.40 15.61 -12.73
N LYS A 416 -18.83 16.51 -13.63
CA LYS A 416 -19.59 17.72 -13.27
C LYS A 416 -20.84 17.41 -12.45
N GLU A 417 -21.55 16.35 -12.80
CA GLU A 417 -22.76 15.87 -12.14
C GLU A 417 -22.51 15.27 -10.73
N MET A 418 -21.26 14.97 -10.39
CA MET A 418 -20.85 14.42 -9.10
C MET A 418 -20.09 15.44 -8.22
N ARG A 419 -19.87 16.67 -8.70
CA ARG A 419 -19.21 17.73 -7.93
C ARG A 419 -20.13 18.24 -6.83
N ARG A 420 -19.57 18.70 -5.71
CA ARG A 420 -20.32 19.48 -4.72
C ARG A 420 -20.80 20.79 -5.37
N GLN A 421 -22.03 21.21 -5.08
CA GLN A 421 -22.69 22.40 -5.69
C GLN A 421 -21.92 23.74 -5.52
N ALA A 422 -20.85 23.78 -4.72
CA ALA A 422 -20.11 24.99 -4.37
C ALA A 422 -18.80 25.22 -5.18
N VAL A 423 -18.45 24.36 -6.14
CA VAL A 423 -17.24 24.55 -6.96
C VAL A 423 -17.54 25.54 -8.08
N ASN A 424 -17.06 26.78 -7.95
CA ASN A 424 -17.17 27.78 -9.02
C ASN A 424 -16.30 27.36 -10.22
N ASP A 425 -16.91 27.20 -11.39
CA ASP A 425 -16.22 26.86 -12.64
C ASP A 425 -15.14 27.92 -13.03
N GLU A 426 -15.17 29.13 -12.47
CA GLU A 426 -14.19 30.22 -12.72
C GLU A 426 -12.79 29.99 -12.10
N ASP A 427 -12.63 28.94 -11.29
CA ASP A 427 -11.36 28.57 -10.64
C ASP A 427 -10.63 27.39 -11.33
N GLU A 428 -11.12 26.92 -12.48
CA GLU A 428 -10.61 25.75 -13.21
C GLU A 428 -9.25 25.97 -13.93
N ASP A 429 -8.94 27.21 -14.35
CA ASP A 429 -7.81 27.52 -15.26
C ASP A 429 -6.69 28.39 -14.65
N ASP A 430 -6.69 28.58 -13.33
CA ASP A 430 -5.72 29.47 -12.68
C ASP A 430 -4.35 28.79 -12.59
N GLU A 431 -3.45 29.10 -13.51
CA GLU A 431 -2.07 28.59 -13.55
C GLU A 431 -1.38 28.83 -12.19
N VAL A 432 -0.74 27.79 -11.66
CA VAL A 432 -0.26 27.75 -10.27
C VAL A 432 1.26 27.81 -10.24
N THR A 433 1.82 28.75 -9.47
CA THR A 433 3.27 28.87 -9.28
C THR A 433 3.69 28.23 -7.95
N PRO A 434 4.81 27.47 -7.90
CA PRO A 434 5.40 27.06 -6.64
C PRO A 434 5.88 28.30 -5.90
N VAL A 435 5.44 28.49 -4.66
CA VAL A 435 5.92 29.59 -3.82
C VAL A 435 6.88 28.98 -2.83
N THR A 436 8.17 29.16 -3.06
CA THR A 436 9.19 28.94 -2.04
C THR A 436 9.11 30.11 -1.08
N SER A 437 8.21 30.03 -0.11
CA SER A 437 8.25 30.90 1.07
C SER A 437 9.17 30.24 2.09
N ASP A 438 10.24 30.93 2.45
CA ASP A 438 11.18 30.56 3.52
C ASP A 438 10.51 30.52 4.91
N GLN A 439 9.21 30.86 4.98
CA GLN A 439 8.38 30.86 6.19
C GLN A 439 7.18 29.91 6.12
N SER A 440 7.01 29.12 5.04
CA SER A 440 5.87 28.20 4.88
C SER A 440 6.17 26.82 5.47
N THR A 441 5.81 26.63 6.73
CA THR A 441 6.13 25.41 7.47
C THR A 441 4.96 24.43 7.64
N ALA A 442 3.99 24.41 6.73
CA ALA A 442 3.08 23.28 6.55
C ALA A 442 2.69 23.16 5.08
N PHE A 443 2.84 21.96 4.55
CA PHE A 443 2.85 21.67 3.11
C PHE A 443 1.48 21.83 2.40
N SER A 444 0.36 21.96 3.13
CA SER A 444 -0.98 22.04 2.54
C SER A 444 -1.21 23.27 1.65
N ARG A 445 -0.27 24.24 1.66
CA ARG A 445 -0.42 25.55 1.02
C ARG A 445 0.82 26.03 0.25
N LYS A 446 1.59 25.08 -0.31
CA LYS A 446 2.84 25.35 -1.06
C LYS A 446 2.69 26.06 -2.39
N PHE A 447 1.49 26.07 -2.91
CA PHE A 447 1.21 26.53 -4.25
C PHE A 447 0.23 27.69 -4.17
N LEU A 448 0.55 28.82 -4.80
CA LEU A 448 -0.38 29.93 -4.96
C LEU A 448 -0.88 29.95 -6.39
N SER A 449 -2.19 30.09 -6.56
CA SER A 449 -2.76 30.45 -7.85
C SER A 449 -2.36 31.89 -8.22
N LYS A 450 -2.48 32.29 -9.50
CA LYS A 450 -2.28 33.68 -9.92
C LYS A 450 -3.13 34.69 -9.14
N LYS A 451 -4.32 34.28 -8.68
CA LYS A 451 -5.21 35.06 -7.81
C LYS A 451 -4.79 35.06 -6.33
N GLY A 452 -3.64 34.48 -5.97
CA GLY A 452 -3.11 34.47 -4.60
C GLY A 452 -3.79 33.48 -3.65
N ARG A 453 -4.54 32.50 -4.17
CA ARG A 453 -5.20 31.47 -3.34
C ARG A 453 -4.27 30.29 -3.12
N HIS A 454 -4.24 29.76 -1.90
CA HIS A 454 -3.46 28.57 -1.58
C HIS A 454 -4.10 27.30 -2.17
N ARG A 455 -3.27 26.42 -2.71
CA ARG A 455 -3.63 25.13 -3.30
C ARG A 455 -2.79 24.01 -2.69
N ASN A 456 -3.40 22.84 -2.49
CA ASN A 456 -2.70 21.64 -2.02
C ASN A 456 -2.03 20.89 -3.20
N LEU A 457 -1.33 19.78 -2.91
CA LEU A 457 -0.66 18.98 -3.96
C LEU A 457 -1.66 18.38 -4.96
N VAL A 458 -2.82 17.93 -4.49
CA VAL A 458 -3.89 17.34 -5.31
C VAL A 458 -4.46 18.36 -6.28
N ASP A 459 -4.72 19.59 -5.85
CA ASP A 459 -5.18 20.69 -6.70
C ASP A 459 -4.21 20.96 -7.86
N MET A 460 -2.90 20.92 -7.56
CA MET A 460 -1.85 21.16 -8.54
C MET A 460 -1.71 19.99 -9.53
N LYS A 461 -1.55 18.75 -9.03
CA LYS A 461 -1.36 17.55 -9.87
C LYS A 461 -2.65 17.05 -10.52
N GLY A 462 -3.80 17.35 -9.93
CA GLY A 462 -5.13 16.84 -10.30
C GLY A 462 -5.45 15.47 -9.71
N ILE A 463 -4.47 14.58 -9.68
CA ILE A 463 -4.60 13.19 -9.20
C ILE A 463 -3.35 12.86 -8.40
N ILE A 464 -3.49 12.23 -7.24
CA ILE A 464 -2.39 11.59 -6.51
C ILE A 464 -2.81 10.23 -5.96
N PHE A 465 -1.84 9.39 -5.60
CA PHE A 465 -2.07 8.09 -4.99
C PHE A 465 -1.84 8.14 -3.47
N ILE A 466 -2.48 7.22 -2.76
CA ILE A 466 -2.30 6.97 -1.33
C ILE A 466 -2.26 5.45 -1.07
N ASP A 467 -1.81 5.08 0.12
CA ASP A 467 -1.81 3.69 0.61
C ASP A 467 -0.89 2.69 -0.12
N PHE A 468 0.42 2.95 -0.10
CA PHE A 468 1.48 2.12 -0.69
C PHE A 468 1.91 0.90 0.16
N GLU A 469 1.03 0.33 0.99
CA GLU A 469 1.41 -0.77 1.91
C GLU A 469 1.81 -2.07 1.19
N TYR A 470 1.34 -2.25 -0.05
CA TYR A 470 1.70 -3.36 -0.94
C TYR A 470 2.71 -2.98 -2.04
N THR A 471 3.17 -1.72 -2.08
CA THR A 471 4.03 -1.22 -3.16
C THR A 471 5.40 -1.87 -3.15
N ASP A 472 5.83 -2.34 -4.32
CA ASP A 472 7.05 -3.12 -4.49
C ASP A 472 7.40 -3.22 -5.99
N VAL A 473 8.55 -3.83 -6.31
CA VAL A 473 8.90 -4.21 -7.69
C VAL A 473 7.93 -5.28 -8.18
N ASN A 474 7.20 -5.02 -9.26
CA ASN A 474 6.29 -6.00 -9.84
C ASN A 474 6.21 -5.86 -11.37
N TYR A 475 5.53 -6.79 -12.04
CA TYR A 475 5.21 -6.67 -13.47
C TYR A 475 4.22 -5.53 -13.70
N ARG A 476 4.48 -4.66 -14.68
CA ARG A 476 3.62 -3.49 -14.95
C ARG A 476 2.15 -3.83 -15.19
N CYS A 477 1.88 -5.02 -15.73
CA CYS A 477 0.54 -5.48 -16.05
C CYS A 477 -0.27 -5.79 -14.78
N PHE A 478 0.39 -6.01 -13.64
CA PHE A 478 -0.28 -6.24 -12.37
C PHE A 478 -1.10 -5.01 -11.95
N ASP A 479 -0.52 -3.80 -11.95
CA ASP A 479 -1.26 -2.57 -11.60
C ASP A 479 -2.41 -2.28 -12.57
N LEU A 480 -2.17 -2.46 -13.88
CA LEU A 480 -3.21 -2.27 -14.90
C LEU A 480 -4.36 -3.27 -14.74
N GLY A 481 -4.02 -4.55 -14.59
CA GLY A 481 -4.98 -5.62 -14.40
C GLY A 481 -5.72 -5.48 -13.07
N ASN A 482 -5.02 -5.12 -12.00
CA ASN A 482 -5.63 -4.82 -10.71
C ASN A 482 -6.65 -3.70 -10.84
N THR A 483 -6.28 -2.57 -11.46
CA THR A 483 -7.22 -1.45 -11.67
C THR A 483 -8.48 -1.92 -12.41
N ILE A 484 -8.36 -2.78 -13.42
CA ILE A 484 -9.52 -3.34 -14.15
C ILE A 484 -10.38 -4.23 -13.25
N CYS A 485 -9.77 -5.09 -12.43
CA CYS A 485 -10.50 -5.90 -11.46
C CYS A 485 -11.26 -4.99 -10.47
N GLU A 486 -10.61 -3.95 -9.94
CA GLU A 486 -11.18 -3.02 -8.97
C GLU A 486 -12.30 -2.13 -9.53
N LEU A 487 -12.42 -1.98 -10.84
CA LEU A 487 -13.59 -1.36 -11.47
C LEU A 487 -14.85 -2.25 -11.36
N ASP A 488 -14.69 -3.53 -11.02
CA ASP A 488 -15.81 -4.45 -10.82
C ASP A 488 -16.05 -4.81 -9.35
N TYR A 489 -15.19 -4.39 -8.41
CA TYR A 489 -15.39 -4.59 -6.97
C TYR A 489 -15.64 -3.24 -6.30
N ASP A 490 -16.89 -2.99 -5.90
CA ASP A 490 -17.27 -1.75 -5.22
C ASP A 490 -17.52 -2.00 -3.73
N TYR A 491 -16.60 -1.48 -2.91
CA TYR A 491 -16.60 -1.60 -1.45
C TYR A 491 -17.46 -0.53 -0.74
N THR A 492 -18.04 0.40 -1.49
CA THR A 492 -18.90 1.47 -0.92
C THR A 492 -20.37 1.07 -0.81
N ARG A 493 -20.72 -0.09 -1.38
CA ARG A 493 -22.06 -0.69 -1.39
C ARG A 493 -21.97 -2.15 -0.97
N GLY A 494 -23.09 -2.75 -0.57
CA GLY A 494 -23.08 -4.12 -0.09
C GLY A 494 -22.58 -4.24 1.36
N THR A 495 -22.70 -3.18 2.16
CA THR A 495 -22.17 -3.08 3.53
C THR A 495 -23.24 -3.20 4.61
N ALA A 496 -24.51 -3.50 4.25
CA ALA A 496 -25.56 -3.69 5.24
C ALA A 496 -25.34 -4.99 6.05
N GLU A 497 -26.04 -5.11 7.19
CA GLU A 497 -25.93 -6.31 8.02
C GLU A 497 -26.32 -7.57 7.21
N GLY A 498 -25.42 -8.56 7.18
CA GLY A 498 -25.59 -9.79 6.41
C GLY A 498 -25.09 -9.72 4.95
N GLU A 499 -24.72 -8.55 4.45
CA GLU A 499 -24.10 -8.39 3.13
C GLU A 499 -22.57 -8.66 3.18
N PRO A 500 -21.93 -8.98 2.04
CA PRO A 500 -20.52 -9.40 2.02
C PRO A 500 -19.50 -8.25 2.13
N GLY A 501 -19.93 -7.00 2.27
CA GLY A 501 -19.08 -5.81 2.34
C GLY A 501 -18.60 -5.28 0.98
N PHE A 502 -19.17 -5.78 -0.13
CA PHE A 502 -18.94 -5.27 -1.49
C PHE A 502 -20.07 -5.69 -2.43
N ILE A 503 -20.18 -5.05 -3.58
CA ILE A 503 -20.92 -5.56 -4.74
C ILE A 503 -19.99 -5.79 -5.94
N LYS A 504 -20.41 -6.67 -6.85
CA LYS A 504 -19.80 -6.78 -8.18
C LYS A 504 -20.46 -5.78 -9.13
N TYR A 505 -19.74 -4.70 -9.48
CA TYR A 505 -20.32 -3.52 -10.11
C TYR A 505 -21.06 -3.85 -11.41
N HIS A 506 -20.46 -4.59 -12.35
CA HIS A 506 -21.09 -4.93 -13.63
C HIS A 506 -22.05 -6.11 -13.55
N TYR A 507 -22.06 -6.85 -12.44
CA TYR A 507 -23.15 -7.80 -12.14
C TYR A 507 -24.42 -7.05 -11.74
N THR A 508 -24.29 -6.00 -10.91
CA THR A 508 -25.41 -5.19 -10.42
C THR A 508 -25.87 -4.14 -11.45
N PHE A 509 -24.90 -3.52 -12.14
CA PHE A 509 -25.09 -2.43 -13.10
C PHE A 509 -24.46 -2.80 -14.46
N PRO A 510 -25.01 -3.80 -15.17
CA PRO A 510 -24.55 -4.14 -16.51
C PRO A 510 -24.80 -2.97 -17.49
N PRO A 511 -23.87 -2.69 -18.44
CA PRO A 511 -24.13 -1.78 -19.55
C PRO A 511 -25.37 -2.22 -20.35
N GLU A 512 -26.12 -1.26 -20.89
CA GLU A 512 -27.42 -1.53 -21.55
C GLU A 512 -27.30 -2.54 -22.69
N GLU A 513 -26.27 -2.39 -23.53
CA GLU A 513 -25.92 -3.30 -24.63
C GLU A 513 -25.65 -4.76 -24.20
N TYR A 514 -25.20 -4.98 -22.96
CA TYR A 514 -24.87 -6.32 -22.45
C TYR A 514 -25.91 -6.88 -21.47
N LYS A 515 -26.97 -6.12 -21.12
CA LYS A 515 -27.99 -6.54 -20.15
C LYS A 515 -28.60 -7.90 -20.47
N GLU A 516 -29.06 -8.11 -21.69
CA GLU A 516 -29.68 -9.38 -22.09
C GLU A 516 -28.64 -10.49 -22.30
N GLN A 517 -27.44 -10.18 -22.81
CA GLN A 517 -26.36 -11.16 -22.99
C GLN A 517 -25.87 -11.72 -21.65
N TRP A 518 -25.73 -10.87 -20.63
CA TRP A 518 -25.23 -11.26 -19.31
C TRP A 518 -26.30 -11.78 -18.35
N LYS A 519 -27.57 -11.77 -18.79
CA LYS A 519 -28.71 -12.21 -18.00
C LYS A 519 -28.59 -13.70 -17.67
N GLY A 520 -28.66 -14.03 -16.39
CA GLY A 520 -28.56 -15.40 -15.90
C GLY A 520 -27.13 -15.96 -15.83
N LEU A 521 -26.11 -15.20 -16.25
CA LEU A 521 -24.71 -15.59 -16.05
C LEU A 521 -24.29 -15.35 -14.59
N PRO A 522 -23.41 -16.21 -14.02
CA PRO A 522 -22.98 -16.06 -12.64
C PRO A 522 -22.25 -14.75 -12.39
N MET A 523 -22.17 -14.35 -11.12
CA MET A 523 -21.46 -13.14 -10.71
C MET A 523 -19.97 -13.19 -11.07
N THR A 524 -19.36 -14.38 -11.08
CA THR A 524 -17.94 -14.64 -11.40
C THR A 524 -17.65 -14.75 -12.90
N TYR A 525 -18.64 -14.46 -13.75
CA TYR A 525 -18.43 -14.35 -15.20
C TYR A 525 -17.51 -13.16 -15.53
N PRO A 526 -16.50 -13.30 -16.42
CA PRO A 526 -15.46 -12.29 -16.66
C PRO A 526 -15.96 -11.10 -17.50
N ARG A 527 -16.87 -10.31 -16.91
CA ARG A 527 -17.54 -9.16 -17.54
C ARG A 527 -16.56 -8.10 -18.02
N CYS A 528 -15.64 -7.64 -17.16
CA CYS A 528 -14.64 -6.63 -17.54
C CYS A 528 -13.73 -7.12 -18.69
N PRO A 529 -13.04 -8.28 -18.57
CA PRO A 529 -12.24 -8.83 -19.67
C PRO A 529 -13.00 -9.02 -20.97
N GLU A 530 -14.22 -9.58 -20.91
CA GLU A 530 -15.05 -9.76 -22.10
C GLU A 530 -15.40 -8.43 -22.76
N LEU A 531 -15.85 -7.45 -21.97
CA LEU A 531 -16.25 -6.14 -22.46
C LEU A 531 -15.08 -5.41 -23.13
N ILE A 532 -13.89 -5.44 -22.53
CA ILE A 532 -12.68 -4.81 -23.10
C ILE A 532 -12.28 -5.53 -24.40
N TYR A 533 -12.23 -6.86 -24.39
CA TYR A 533 -11.79 -7.65 -25.55
C TYR A 533 -12.76 -7.54 -26.74
N THR A 534 -14.06 -7.63 -26.50
CA THR A 534 -15.08 -7.48 -27.55
C THR A 534 -15.07 -6.07 -28.15
N THR A 535 -14.89 -5.04 -27.33
CA THR A 535 -14.71 -3.66 -27.81
C THR A 535 -13.46 -3.53 -28.68
N TRP A 536 -12.36 -4.13 -28.24
CA TRP A 536 -11.10 -4.14 -29.01
C TRP A 536 -11.29 -4.82 -30.37
N GLN A 537 -11.95 -5.99 -30.41
CA GLN A 537 -12.24 -6.70 -31.65
C GLN A 537 -13.11 -5.87 -32.62
N LYS A 538 -14.16 -5.22 -32.11
CA LYS A 538 -15.02 -4.34 -32.91
C LYS A 538 -14.23 -3.16 -33.49
N ASN A 539 -13.35 -2.56 -32.69
CA ASN A 539 -12.51 -1.44 -33.14
C ASN A 539 -11.50 -1.87 -34.23
N GLU A 540 -10.91 -3.07 -34.11
CA GLU A 540 -10.03 -3.64 -35.13
C GLU A 540 -10.79 -3.94 -36.43
N GLN A 541 -11.98 -4.54 -36.34
CA GLN A 541 -12.81 -4.79 -37.50
C GLN A 541 -13.21 -3.49 -38.23
N HIS A 542 -13.64 -2.47 -37.48
CA HIS A 542 -13.97 -1.17 -38.05
C HIS A 542 -12.78 -0.56 -38.81
N ARG A 543 -11.58 -0.60 -38.21
CA ARG A 543 -10.35 -0.11 -38.86
C ARG A 543 -10.04 -0.85 -40.17
N GLN A 544 -10.26 -2.16 -40.20
CA GLN A 544 -10.05 -2.95 -41.42
C GLN A 544 -11.04 -2.56 -42.52
N GLU A 545 -12.28 -2.27 -42.16
CA GLU A 545 -13.35 -1.88 -43.10
C GLU A 545 -13.22 -0.42 -43.59
N HIS A 546 -12.67 0.49 -42.76
CA HIS A 546 -12.64 1.94 -42.99
C HIS A 546 -11.21 2.50 -43.15
N GLY A 547 -10.31 1.73 -43.76
CA GLY A 547 -8.98 2.24 -44.16
C GLY A 547 -8.09 2.72 -43.00
N GLY A 548 -8.25 2.17 -41.80
CA GLY A 548 -7.49 2.51 -40.60
C GLY A 548 -8.12 3.58 -39.70
N GLU A 549 -9.30 4.10 -40.06
CA GLU A 549 -10.01 5.08 -39.23
C GLU A 549 -10.58 4.48 -37.94
N ALA A 550 -10.45 5.23 -36.84
CA ALA A 550 -11.01 4.86 -35.55
C ALA A 550 -12.55 4.97 -35.57
N PRO A 551 -13.27 4.08 -34.84
CA PRO A 551 -14.73 4.14 -34.79
C PRO A 551 -15.23 5.42 -34.11
N PRO A 552 -16.43 5.91 -34.49
CA PRO A 552 -17.03 7.08 -33.89
C PRO A 552 -17.36 6.87 -32.41
N SER A 553 -17.08 7.87 -31.57
CA SER A 553 -17.23 7.81 -30.12
C SER A 553 -18.65 8.15 -29.65
N THR A 554 -19.64 7.32 -29.98
CA THR A 554 -21.06 7.63 -29.70
C THR A 554 -21.56 7.17 -28.32
N GLU A 555 -21.10 6.03 -27.79
CA GLU A 555 -21.40 5.59 -26.41
C GLU A 555 -20.16 5.00 -25.76
N MET A 556 -19.77 5.51 -24.59
CA MET A 556 -18.59 5.06 -23.85
C MET A 556 -19.01 4.24 -22.62
N HIS A 557 -18.85 2.93 -22.72
CA HIS A 557 -18.85 2.02 -21.57
C HIS A 557 -17.41 1.66 -21.17
N LEU A 558 -17.24 0.83 -20.12
CA LEU A 558 -15.93 0.45 -19.57
C LEU A 558 -14.91 0.01 -20.65
N GLY A 559 -15.32 -0.79 -21.64
CA GLY A 559 -14.43 -1.27 -22.70
C GLY A 559 -13.75 -0.13 -23.46
N HIS A 560 -14.50 0.90 -23.82
CA HIS A 560 -13.97 2.10 -24.48
C HIS A 560 -13.02 2.89 -23.57
N ILE A 561 -13.42 3.06 -22.30
CA ILE A 561 -12.65 3.82 -21.30
C ILE A 561 -11.30 3.13 -21.04
N CYS A 562 -11.30 1.81 -20.83
CA CYS A 562 -10.09 1.01 -20.68
C CYS A 562 -9.21 1.05 -21.93
N LEU A 563 -9.76 0.87 -23.14
CA LEU A 563 -8.91 0.88 -24.34
C LEU A 563 -8.23 2.24 -24.54
N LYS A 564 -8.95 3.34 -24.31
CA LYS A 564 -8.39 4.69 -24.37
C LYS A 564 -7.30 4.91 -23.32
N GLY A 565 -7.52 4.45 -22.09
CA GLY A 565 -6.51 4.53 -21.04
C GLY A 565 -5.27 3.70 -21.36
N LEU A 566 -5.44 2.47 -21.84
CA LEU A 566 -4.33 1.60 -22.21
C LEU A 566 -3.54 2.23 -23.35
N GLN A 567 -4.22 2.79 -24.37
CA GLN A 567 -3.57 3.53 -25.46
C GLN A 567 -2.67 4.64 -24.91
N ALA A 568 -3.18 5.46 -23.99
CA ALA A 568 -2.39 6.52 -23.36
C ALA A 568 -1.18 5.97 -22.59
N TYR A 569 -1.38 4.90 -21.80
CA TYR A 569 -0.33 4.26 -21.02
C TYR A 569 0.82 3.72 -21.91
N PHE A 570 0.48 2.95 -22.95
CA PHE A 570 1.47 2.33 -23.83
C PHE A 570 2.11 3.33 -24.79
N ALA A 571 1.40 4.36 -25.23
CA ALA A 571 1.97 5.44 -26.05
C ALA A 571 3.03 6.23 -25.27
N ALA A 572 2.76 6.54 -23.99
CA ALA A 572 3.71 7.21 -23.11
C ALA A 572 4.94 6.36 -22.74
N ALA A 573 4.98 5.08 -23.11
CA ALA A 573 6.10 4.19 -22.81
C ALA A 573 7.28 4.29 -23.78
N ALA A 574 7.07 4.85 -24.97
CA ALA A 574 8.08 4.88 -26.00
C ALA A 574 9.09 6.04 -25.80
N PRO A 575 10.42 5.80 -25.92
CA PRO A 575 11.42 6.87 -25.87
C PRO A 575 11.15 7.90 -26.97
N ALA A 576 11.54 9.18 -26.79
CA ALA A 576 11.24 10.27 -27.72
C ALA A 576 11.64 10.00 -29.19
N SER A 577 12.60 9.11 -29.44
CA SER A 577 13.04 8.67 -30.77
C SER A 577 12.20 7.54 -31.40
N ALA A 578 11.28 6.94 -30.64
CA ALA A 578 10.38 5.86 -31.05
C ALA A 578 8.93 6.11 -30.56
N ALA A 579 8.60 7.35 -30.19
CA ALA A 579 7.32 7.75 -29.61
C ALA A 579 6.18 7.23 -30.48
N ARG A 580 5.43 6.27 -29.92
CA ARG A 580 4.23 5.74 -30.57
C ARG A 580 3.21 6.87 -30.61
N ASP A 581 2.61 7.13 -31.77
CA ASP A 581 1.54 8.11 -31.88
C ASP A 581 0.46 7.76 -30.84
N ALA A 582 -0.04 8.75 -30.10
CA ALA A 582 -1.11 8.57 -29.12
C ALA A 582 -2.39 7.98 -29.74
N ALA A 583 -2.54 8.10 -31.06
CA ALA A 583 -3.62 7.46 -31.82
C ALA A 583 -3.38 5.96 -32.12
N THR A 584 -2.19 5.42 -31.82
CA THR A 584 -1.87 4.04 -32.20
C THR A 584 -2.66 3.06 -31.33
N PRO A 585 -3.37 2.09 -31.93
CA PRO A 585 -4.21 1.18 -31.18
C PRO A 585 -3.46 0.11 -30.41
N ILE A 586 -4.05 -0.32 -29.30
CA ILE A 586 -3.55 -1.46 -28.52
C ILE A 586 -3.51 -2.71 -29.38
N THR A 587 -2.37 -3.39 -29.34
CA THR A 587 -2.18 -4.69 -30.00
C THR A 587 -2.84 -5.81 -29.20
N ARG A 588 -3.10 -6.95 -29.86
CA ARG A 588 -3.61 -8.15 -29.17
C ARG A 588 -2.67 -8.59 -28.05
N ASP A 589 -1.36 -8.49 -28.25
CA ASP A 589 -0.34 -8.90 -27.28
C ASP A 589 -0.32 -7.99 -26.05
N GLU A 590 -0.39 -6.67 -26.23
CA GLU A 590 -0.52 -5.69 -25.13
C GLU A 590 -1.81 -5.90 -24.35
N LEU A 591 -2.92 -6.14 -25.03
CA LEU A 591 -4.19 -6.45 -24.37
C LEU A 591 -4.09 -7.77 -23.58
N THR A 592 -3.50 -8.79 -24.18
CA THR A 592 -3.28 -10.09 -23.54
C THR A 592 -2.40 -9.97 -22.29
N GLU A 593 -1.33 -9.17 -22.35
CA GLU A 593 -0.48 -8.85 -21.20
C GLU A 593 -1.32 -8.28 -20.04
N VAL A 594 -2.17 -7.30 -20.31
CA VAL A 594 -3.04 -6.67 -19.29
C VAL A 594 -4.03 -7.68 -18.71
N LEU A 595 -4.62 -8.55 -19.54
CA LEU A 595 -5.54 -9.59 -19.08
C LEU A 595 -4.83 -10.65 -18.22
N ILE A 596 -3.58 -11.02 -18.52
CA ILE A 596 -2.77 -11.84 -17.59
C ILE A 596 -2.59 -11.11 -16.25
N GLY A 597 -2.41 -9.79 -16.27
CA GLY A 597 -2.42 -8.95 -15.07
C GLY A 597 -3.69 -9.09 -14.22
N THR A 598 -4.87 -9.17 -14.85
CA THR A 598 -6.14 -9.41 -14.13
C THR A 598 -6.16 -10.79 -13.46
N MET A 599 -5.62 -11.82 -14.13
CA MET A 599 -5.46 -13.16 -13.55
C MET A 599 -4.53 -13.13 -12.32
N CYS A 600 -3.39 -12.44 -12.42
CA CYS A 600 -2.48 -12.27 -11.28
C CYS A 600 -3.17 -11.59 -10.09
N SER A 601 -3.91 -10.51 -10.34
CA SER A 601 -4.65 -9.79 -9.29
C SER A 601 -5.69 -10.68 -8.60
N HIS A 602 -6.52 -11.41 -9.36
CA HIS A 602 -7.49 -12.34 -8.77
C HIS A 602 -6.82 -13.38 -7.87
N LEU A 603 -5.76 -14.05 -8.34
CA LEU A 603 -5.06 -15.06 -7.57
C LEU A 603 -4.40 -14.48 -6.30
N SER A 604 -3.73 -13.32 -6.41
CA SER A 604 -3.08 -12.67 -5.27
C SER A 604 -4.08 -12.27 -4.19
N TRP A 605 -5.18 -11.63 -4.56
CA TRP A 605 -6.19 -11.17 -3.60
C TRP A 605 -7.03 -12.30 -3.01
N SER A 606 -7.22 -13.42 -3.71
CA SER A 606 -7.76 -14.64 -3.11
C SER A 606 -6.90 -15.13 -1.95
N LEU A 607 -5.59 -15.30 -2.19
CA LEU A 607 -4.66 -15.80 -1.19
C LEU A 607 -4.53 -14.84 0.00
N TRP A 608 -4.42 -13.54 -0.28
CA TRP A 608 -4.47 -12.50 0.76
C TRP A 608 -5.71 -12.66 1.62
N SER A 609 -6.88 -12.77 1.01
CA SER A 609 -8.15 -12.83 1.75
C SER A 609 -8.26 -14.05 2.64
N PHE A 610 -7.78 -15.22 2.17
CA PHE A 610 -7.75 -16.42 3.00
C PHE A 610 -6.78 -16.29 4.18
N VAL A 611 -5.65 -15.59 4.02
CA VAL A 611 -4.76 -15.27 5.14
C VAL A 611 -5.44 -14.32 6.13
N MET A 612 -6.19 -13.33 5.63
CA MET A 612 -6.86 -12.34 6.48
C MET A 612 -8.03 -12.93 7.27
N CYS A 613 -8.81 -13.87 6.69
CA CYS A 613 -9.98 -14.43 7.35
C CYS A 613 -9.66 -15.25 8.61
N ALA A 614 -8.43 -15.78 8.70
CA ALA A 614 -7.99 -16.64 9.80
C ALA A 614 -7.27 -15.90 10.94
N ASN A 615 -6.99 -14.60 10.77
CA ASN A 615 -6.34 -13.76 11.78
C ASN A 615 -7.39 -12.83 12.43
N PRO A 616 -7.89 -13.14 13.65
CA PRO A 616 -8.72 -12.17 14.37
C PRO A 616 -7.85 -10.97 14.75
N ASN A 617 -8.11 -9.81 14.14
CA ASN A 617 -7.45 -8.56 14.50
C ASN A 617 -8.28 -7.83 15.57
N VAL A 618 -7.68 -6.89 16.30
CA VAL A 618 -8.42 -5.94 17.17
C VAL A 618 -9.38 -5.05 16.37
N GLY A 619 -9.19 -4.93 15.04
CA GLY A 619 -10.05 -4.21 14.11
C GLY A 619 -11.02 -5.08 13.29
N THR A 620 -11.14 -6.39 13.55
CA THR A 620 -12.14 -7.22 12.84
C THR A 620 -13.46 -7.18 13.60
N ASN A 621 -14.54 -6.75 12.93
CA ASN A 621 -15.90 -6.88 13.47
C ASN A 621 -16.28 -8.36 13.39
N ASN A 622 -15.87 -9.14 14.38
CA ASN A 622 -16.47 -10.45 14.59
C ASN A 622 -17.91 -10.19 15.03
N ALA A 623 -18.87 -10.35 14.11
CA ALA A 623 -20.24 -10.59 14.53
C ALA A 623 -20.20 -11.77 15.50
N ASN A 624 -20.74 -11.60 16.70
CA ASN A 624 -20.80 -12.66 17.71
C ASN A 624 -21.38 -13.92 17.04
N ASP A 625 -20.55 -14.98 16.97
CA ASP A 625 -20.79 -16.34 16.45
C ASP A 625 -20.16 -16.77 15.09
N ASP A 626 -19.54 -15.90 14.27
CA ASP A 626 -18.81 -16.38 13.05
C ASP A 626 -17.35 -16.81 13.39
N PRO A 627 -16.92 -18.04 13.02
CA PRO A 627 -15.54 -18.47 13.17
C PRO A 627 -14.53 -17.76 12.26
N PHE A 628 -14.91 -16.90 11.32
CA PHE A 628 -13.96 -16.19 10.46
C PHE A 628 -14.05 -14.68 10.61
N ALA A 629 -12.89 -14.03 10.52
CA ALA A 629 -12.79 -12.59 10.66
C ALA A 629 -13.44 -11.88 9.45
N LYS A 630 -14.07 -10.73 9.73
CA LYS A 630 -14.50 -9.76 8.72
C LYS A 630 -13.63 -8.50 8.83
N GLY A 631 -13.40 -7.82 7.70
CA GLY A 631 -12.70 -6.54 7.68
C GLY A 631 -13.42 -5.49 8.55
N SER A 632 -12.71 -4.45 8.99
CA SER A 632 -13.33 -3.33 9.71
C SER A 632 -14.39 -2.62 8.86
N SER A 633 -14.26 -2.68 7.54
CA SER A 633 -15.27 -2.20 6.57
C SER A 633 -16.51 -3.09 6.46
N GLY A 634 -16.56 -4.23 7.14
CA GLY A 634 -17.60 -5.26 6.98
C GLY A 634 -17.32 -6.28 5.87
N LEU A 635 -16.14 -6.22 5.22
CA LEU A 635 -15.76 -7.15 4.15
C LEU A 635 -15.70 -8.60 4.66
N ASP A 636 -16.50 -9.49 4.08
CA ASP A 636 -16.41 -10.92 4.30
C ASP A 636 -15.22 -11.49 3.51
N TYR A 637 -14.10 -11.69 4.19
CA TYR A 637 -12.87 -12.17 3.57
C TYR A 637 -13.03 -13.55 2.91
N ILE A 638 -13.83 -14.47 3.47
CA ILE A 638 -13.98 -15.78 2.85
C ILE A 638 -14.79 -15.66 1.56
N TYR A 639 -15.92 -14.95 1.61
CA TYR A 639 -16.75 -14.74 0.44
C TYR A 639 -15.99 -13.99 -0.66
N TYR A 640 -15.25 -12.93 -0.30
CA TYR A 640 -14.39 -12.18 -1.22
C TYR A 640 -13.32 -13.06 -1.85
N GLY A 641 -12.58 -13.83 -1.05
CA GLY A 641 -11.50 -14.69 -1.52
C GLY A 641 -12.00 -15.79 -2.46
N ASN A 642 -13.14 -16.41 -2.14
CA ASN A 642 -13.82 -17.37 -3.00
C ASN A 642 -14.25 -16.75 -4.33
N CYS A 643 -14.86 -15.56 -4.29
CA CYS A 643 -15.29 -14.83 -5.47
C CYS A 643 -14.10 -14.54 -6.41
N ARG A 644 -12.99 -13.99 -5.88
CA ARG A 644 -11.78 -13.74 -6.67
C ARG A 644 -11.19 -15.04 -7.25
N LEU A 645 -11.21 -16.16 -6.50
CA LEU A 645 -10.62 -17.42 -6.96
C LEU A 645 -11.45 -18.05 -8.08
N GLN A 646 -12.78 -17.96 -7.97
CA GLN A 646 -13.69 -18.41 -9.01
C GLN A 646 -13.55 -17.56 -10.29
N GLU A 647 -13.40 -16.24 -10.17
CA GLU A 647 -13.10 -15.36 -11.30
C GLU A 647 -11.78 -15.74 -11.98
N TYR A 648 -10.73 -16.03 -11.22
CA TYR A 648 -9.48 -16.54 -11.77
C TYR A 648 -9.69 -17.78 -12.65
N VAL A 649 -10.39 -18.80 -12.13
CA VAL A 649 -10.61 -20.07 -12.84
C VAL A 649 -11.45 -19.87 -14.10
N VAL A 650 -12.55 -19.11 -14.02
CA VAL A 650 -13.42 -18.84 -15.18
C VAL A 650 -12.68 -17.99 -16.21
N LEU A 651 -11.90 -16.99 -15.78
CA LEU A 651 -11.11 -16.15 -16.67
C LEU A 651 -10.01 -16.96 -17.38
N LYS A 652 -9.28 -17.83 -16.68
CA LYS A 652 -8.29 -18.74 -17.27
C LYS A 652 -8.91 -19.55 -18.41
N GLN A 653 -10.06 -20.19 -18.15
CA GLN A 653 -10.78 -20.95 -19.17
C GLN A 653 -11.19 -20.06 -20.36
N TRP A 654 -11.79 -18.90 -20.09
CA TRP A 654 -12.22 -17.96 -21.12
C TRP A 654 -11.04 -17.48 -21.99
N MET A 655 -9.88 -17.19 -21.38
CA MET A 655 -8.68 -16.78 -22.11
C MET A 655 -8.09 -17.90 -22.97
N GLN A 656 -8.15 -19.16 -22.51
CA GLN A 656 -7.75 -20.33 -23.32
C GLN A 656 -8.66 -20.52 -24.53
N GLU A 657 -9.97 -20.41 -24.35
CA GLU A 657 -10.96 -20.49 -25.44
C GLU A 657 -10.74 -19.40 -26.51
N ARG A 658 -10.24 -18.23 -26.09
CA ARG A 658 -9.86 -17.12 -26.98
C ARG A 658 -8.42 -17.16 -27.47
N GLN A 659 -7.67 -18.22 -27.17
CA GLN A 659 -6.26 -18.40 -27.56
C GLN A 659 -5.39 -17.20 -27.14
N LEU A 660 -5.61 -16.69 -25.93
CA LEU A 660 -4.83 -15.60 -25.34
C LEU A 660 -3.68 -16.14 -24.47
N ILE A 661 -3.87 -17.32 -23.87
CA ILE A 661 -2.86 -18.01 -23.03
C ILE A 661 -2.65 -19.46 -23.46
#